data_AF-A0A7G9LES5-F1
#
_entry.id   AF-A0A7G9LES5-F1
#
_cell.length_a   1.000
_cell.length_b   1.000
_cell.length_c   1.000
_cell.angle_alpha   90.00
_cell.angle_beta   90.00
_cell.angle_gamma   90.00
#
_symmetry.space_group_name_H-M   'P 1'
#
loop_
_entity.id
_entity.type
_entity.pdbx_description
1 polymer ?
#
loop_
_entity_poly.entity_id
_entity_poly.type
_entity_poly.pdbx_seq_one_letter_code
_entity_poly.pdbx_strand_id
1 'polypeptide(L)'
;MKKLFSSFIFLFVLTISAQTDYSDSWEDFYSYNNVKDFVKVENIIYALADNAVFTYNINTEEIEKLSSVQGLSGEVTTSIHYNTTFKRLVIGYENGLVEVVDNDGTITISSDILNFNESGEKSINHISEFNNKLYLATPFAIVVYDIEKLEFGDTYFIGNNSSSIKINQTIVDNSRIYAATENGIFKADITSNLLIDFNNWQQQFSGRNFSQITLFNNQLYTVEGTKLFSFIGGNLTEVRDFSQNIISIKSSNSHLSVTLNTNSIVLNIALNEVVQFSTNTEFNYNLNNSFFEDTTVFLATKEFGLLSASISSPSSYLEIHPQGPLSNDVFSIASQNKNLWVVYGGYTSTYAPNQKEQGFSHFNDEEWINVKYNPNFPVTDLSHISIDPDNDENVFISSFGVTTNLNSVSTGGLLALDNNDIKTFYNQNNSPLEDIDTRASHVSIRVAGTAFDSRGNLWVTNVGVSSELKKLSSGGQWSSVDLSSLTSNQVAIGLTEVAIDRGNGVWIGTRSNGVYAYNENGNRKKALITSPNLGNLPDLNVRTVVVDASNRVWLGTKSGLVVYSNASGVFDDQNPEASPVIINANSDGFGDRLLGDQTVNSIVVDGADNKWFGTDNGGVIYTNPSGQNTLANFSKQNSPLPSNRIIKITVDNSSGKVYFATDKGIVAYNSKVAPFGDVLGEVYAYPNPALKNHEIVTIDGRNGTHLPKGTNVKILDVAGNLVFETNVVEGQELQGGKVVWNKKNLAGNKVASGIYIVLLSNDDASETSVTKIAIVN
;
A
#
# COMPACT_ATOMS: atom_id res chain seq x y z
N MET A 1 -53.18 -43.62 -1.33
CA MET A 1 -52.17 -42.65 -1.78
C MET A 1 -52.33 -41.36 -1.00
N LYS A 2 -51.52 -41.16 0.04
CA LYS A 2 -51.36 -39.88 0.76
C LYS A 2 -49.89 -39.51 0.63
N LYS A 3 -49.59 -38.41 -0.06
CA LYS A 3 -48.22 -37.89 -0.24
C LYS A 3 -47.85 -37.08 1.00
N LEU A 4 -46.82 -37.52 1.72
CA LEU A 4 -46.16 -36.76 2.79
C LEU A 4 -45.19 -35.78 2.12
N PHE A 5 -45.42 -34.49 2.33
CA PHE A 5 -44.51 -33.41 1.93
C PHE A 5 -43.49 -33.23 3.07
N SER A 6 -42.23 -33.56 2.84
CA SER A 6 -41.15 -33.29 3.79
C SER A 6 -40.56 -31.93 3.47
N SER A 7 -40.75 -30.96 4.37
CA SER A 7 -40.16 -29.62 4.26
C SER A 7 -38.73 -29.68 4.83
N PHE A 8 -37.73 -29.39 4.01
CA PHE A 8 -36.35 -29.21 4.45
C PHE A 8 -36.19 -27.77 4.94
N ILE A 9 -36.05 -27.59 6.25
CA ILE A 9 -35.66 -26.33 6.86
C ILE A 9 -34.14 -26.22 6.71
N PHE A 10 -33.68 -25.31 5.84
CA PHE A 10 -32.29 -24.86 5.83
C PHE A 10 -32.09 -23.95 7.05
N LEU A 11 -31.43 -24.46 8.09
CA LEU A 11 -30.84 -23.63 9.14
C LEU A 11 -29.66 -22.88 8.51
N PHE A 12 -29.81 -21.59 8.27
CA PHE A 12 -28.67 -20.70 8.09
C PHE A 12 -27.96 -20.62 9.45
N VAL A 13 -26.81 -21.29 9.56
CA VAL A 13 -25.86 -21.01 10.65
C VAL A 13 -25.26 -19.65 10.33
N LEU A 14 -25.71 -18.61 11.03
CA LEU A 14 -24.97 -17.35 11.11
C LEU A 14 -23.61 -17.67 11.74
N THR A 15 -22.57 -17.75 10.91
CA THR A 15 -21.20 -17.71 11.40
C THR A 15 -21.01 -16.33 12.02
N ILE A 16 -20.98 -16.28 13.35
CA ILE A 16 -20.42 -15.15 14.08
C ILE A 16 -18.95 -15.11 13.64
N SER A 17 -18.61 -14.24 12.70
CA SER A 17 -17.21 -13.96 12.37
C SER A 17 -16.61 -13.31 13.60
N ALA A 18 -15.78 -14.06 14.32
CA ALA A 18 -14.84 -13.45 15.26
C ALA A 18 -13.96 -12.49 14.46
N GLN A 19 -13.74 -11.29 14.99
CA GLN A 19 -12.84 -10.28 14.46
C GLN A 19 -11.49 -10.91 14.09
N THR A 20 -11.03 -10.67 12.86
CA THR A 20 -9.66 -11.01 12.46
C THR A 20 -8.80 -9.77 12.63
N ASP A 21 -8.18 -9.65 13.81
CA ASP A 21 -7.00 -8.82 13.99
C ASP A 21 -5.79 -9.58 13.39
N TYR A 22 -5.12 -8.95 12.44
CA TYR A 22 -3.99 -9.56 11.72
C TYR A 22 -2.63 -9.16 12.32
N SER A 23 -2.60 -8.35 13.39
CA SER A 23 -1.40 -7.75 13.96
C SER A 23 -0.35 -8.78 14.43
N ASP A 24 -0.75 -10.03 14.68
CA ASP A 24 0.16 -11.14 14.99
C ASP A 24 1.14 -11.49 13.85
N SER A 25 0.81 -11.15 12.60
CA SER A 25 1.60 -11.52 11.42
C SER A 25 1.67 -10.44 10.35
N TRP A 26 0.96 -9.33 10.54
CA TRP A 26 0.87 -8.22 9.59
C TRP A 26 1.11 -6.88 10.26
N GLU A 27 1.63 -5.94 9.48
CA GLU A 27 1.94 -4.59 9.92
C GLU A 27 1.58 -3.60 8.81
N ASP A 28 1.01 -2.44 9.16
CA ASP A 28 0.67 -1.37 8.23
C ASP A 28 1.82 -0.36 8.10
N PHE A 29 2.09 0.05 6.86
CA PHE A 29 3.08 1.08 6.51
C PHE A 29 2.35 2.19 5.73
N TYR A 30 1.27 2.71 6.30
CA TYR A 30 0.43 3.76 5.69
C TYR A 30 0.91 5.17 6.01
N SER A 31 0.67 6.09 5.08
CA SER A 31 0.83 7.52 5.29
C SER A 31 -0.36 8.08 6.08
N TYR A 32 -0.05 8.83 7.13
CA TYR A 32 -1.02 9.53 7.97
C TYR A 32 -0.94 11.06 7.78
N ASN A 33 -0.23 11.52 6.75
CA ASN A 33 0.01 12.94 6.47
C ASN A 33 -1.23 13.67 5.96
N ASN A 34 -2.11 12.97 5.25
CA ASN A 34 -3.32 13.57 4.68
C ASN A 34 -4.53 13.24 5.55
N VAL A 35 -4.82 14.12 6.51
CA VAL A 35 -6.02 14.02 7.35
C VAL A 35 -7.18 14.65 6.61
N LYS A 36 -8.13 13.82 6.15
CA LYS A 36 -9.34 14.22 5.42
C LYS A 36 -10.31 14.96 6.32
N ASP A 37 -10.52 14.41 7.51
CA ASP A 37 -11.44 14.93 8.50
C ASP A 37 -11.08 14.46 9.91
N PHE A 38 -11.65 15.10 10.92
CA PHE A 38 -11.52 14.66 12.31
C PHE A 38 -12.70 15.12 13.16
N VAL A 39 -12.92 14.37 14.24
CA VAL A 39 -13.87 14.71 15.30
C VAL A 39 -13.14 14.69 16.64
N LYS A 40 -13.42 15.70 17.48
CA LYS A 40 -12.93 15.78 18.85
C LYS A 40 -14.05 15.36 19.79
N VAL A 41 -13.77 14.39 20.65
CA VAL A 41 -14.70 13.90 21.68
C VAL A 41 -13.97 13.98 23.01
N GLU A 42 -14.39 14.91 23.86
CA GLU A 42 -13.69 15.23 25.11
C GLU A 42 -12.21 15.54 24.84
N ASN A 43 -11.30 14.64 25.27
CA ASN A 43 -9.85 14.77 25.14
C ASN A 43 -9.25 13.89 24.03
N ILE A 44 -10.08 13.18 23.26
CA ILE A 44 -9.63 12.30 22.17
C ILE A 44 -10.00 12.93 20.84
N ILE A 45 -9.03 12.99 19.93
CA ILE A 45 -9.27 13.34 18.53
C ILE A 45 -9.24 12.04 17.72
N TYR A 46 -10.28 11.80 16.94
CA TYR A 46 -10.32 10.74 15.94
C TYR A 46 -10.05 11.38 14.59
N ALA A 47 -8.90 11.08 14.01
CA ALA A 47 -8.42 11.66 12.76
C ALA A 47 -8.52 10.63 11.63
N LEU A 48 -9.17 11.03 10.55
CA LEU A 48 -9.40 10.22 9.35
C LEU A 48 -8.29 10.48 8.33
N ALA A 49 -7.43 9.51 8.08
CA ALA A 49 -6.43 9.53 7.02
C ALA A 49 -6.97 8.87 5.74
N ASP A 50 -6.20 8.87 4.63
CA ASP A 50 -6.64 8.39 3.31
C ASP A 50 -7.33 7.01 3.33
N ASN A 51 -6.86 6.06 4.14
CA ASN A 51 -7.36 4.67 4.19
C ASN A 51 -7.37 4.07 5.61
N ALA A 52 -7.21 4.92 6.63
CA ALA A 52 -7.05 4.51 8.02
C ALA A 52 -7.57 5.61 8.97
N VAL A 53 -7.66 5.28 10.25
CA VAL A 53 -7.96 6.22 11.33
C VAL A 53 -6.82 6.16 12.35
N PHE A 54 -6.53 7.29 12.99
CA PHE A 54 -5.76 7.29 14.22
C PHE A 54 -6.47 8.10 15.30
N THR A 55 -6.24 7.72 16.55
CA THR A 55 -6.67 8.50 17.71
C THR A 55 -5.49 9.28 18.28
N TYR A 56 -5.77 10.43 18.90
CA TYR A 56 -4.79 11.19 19.66
C TYR A 56 -5.42 11.66 20.96
N ASN A 57 -4.82 11.27 22.09
CA ASN A 57 -5.23 11.74 23.40
C ASN A 57 -4.47 13.03 23.75
N ILE A 58 -5.19 14.14 23.85
CA ILE A 58 -4.62 15.48 24.07
C ILE A 58 -3.86 15.58 25.41
N ASN A 59 -4.20 14.73 26.40
CA ASN A 59 -3.57 14.78 27.73
C ASN A 59 -2.36 13.85 27.85
N THR A 60 -2.42 12.64 27.27
CA THR A 60 -1.33 11.65 27.38
C THR A 60 -0.38 11.69 26.18
N GLU A 61 -0.78 12.37 25.12
CA GLU A 61 -0.10 12.41 23.81
C GLU A 61 0.01 11.04 23.12
N GLU A 62 -0.74 10.04 23.62
CA GLU A 62 -0.79 8.70 23.04
C GLU A 62 -1.54 8.70 21.71
N ILE A 63 -0.99 7.94 20.75
CA ILE A 63 -1.56 7.73 19.42
C ILE A 63 -1.83 6.23 19.22
N GLU A 64 -3.04 5.90 18.79
CA GLU A 64 -3.39 4.53 18.39
C GLU A 64 -3.84 4.51 16.93
N LYS A 65 -3.48 3.45 16.21
CA LYS A 65 -3.80 3.25 14.79
C LYS A 65 -4.97 2.27 14.64
N LEU A 66 -5.84 2.57 13.70
CA LEU A 66 -6.87 1.67 13.21
C LEU A 66 -6.76 1.61 11.68
N SER A 67 -6.25 0.50 11.17
CA SER A 67 -5.99 0.26 9.75
C SER A 67 -6.64 -1.05 9.27
N SER A 68 -6.35 -1.48 8.04
CA SER A 68 -6.80 -2.80 7.57
C SER A 68 -6.22 -3.96 8.36
N VAL A 69 -5.07 -3.77 9.02
CA VAL A 69 -4.47 -4.78 9.91
C VAL A 69 -5.36 -5.02 11.14
N GLN A 70 -6.02 -3.97 11.63
CA GLN A 70 -7.00 -4.05 12.73
C GLN A 70 -8.43 -4.36 12.23
N GLY A 71 -8.62 -4.55 10.92
CA GLY A 71 -9.86 -5.02 10.30
C GLY A 71 -10.66 -3.99 9.52
N LEU A 72 -10.19 -2.74 9.37
CA LEU A 72 -10.83 -1.80 8.43
C LEU A 72 -10.72 -2.30 6.98
N SER A 73 -11.58 -1.79 6.11
CA SER A 73 -11.58 -2.15 4.69
C SER A 73 -10.32 -1.74 3.91
N GLY A 74 -9.55 -0.76 4.40
CA GLY A 74 -8.45 -0.13 3.65
C GLY A 74 -8.91 0.62 2.39
N GLU A 75 -10.21 0.94 2.28
CA GLU A 75 -10.78 1.77 1.23
C GLU A 75 -10.49 3.26 1.44
N VAL A 76 -10.66 4.06 0.39
CA VAL A 76 -10.44 5.52 0.47
C VAL A 76 -11.54 6.16 1.29
N THR A 77 -11.16 6.82 2.39
CA THR A 77 -12.08 7.44 3.34
C THR A 77 -12.54 8.82 2.87
N THR A 78 -13.71 9.25 3.32
CA THR A 78 -14.29 10.56 2.94
C THR A 78 -14.90 11.34 4.10
N SER A 79 -15.50 10.67 5.08
CA SER A 79 -16.14 11.35 6.22
C SER A 79 -16.08 10.52 7.49
N ILE A 80 -16.17 11.20 8.63
CA ILE A 80 -16.11 10.59 9.95
C ILE A 80 -17.16 11.21 10.88
N HIS A 81 -17.76 10.40 11.74
CA HIS A 81 -18.68 10.83 12.78
C HIS A 81 -18.50 10.01 14.04
N TYR A 82 -18.71 10.60 15.22
CA TYR A 82 -18.71 9.87 16.47
C TYR A 82 -20.07 9.97 17.15
N ASN A 83 -20.72 8.83 17.34
CA ASN A 83 -21.95 8.74 18.11
C ASN A 83 -21.63 8.56 19.60
N THR A 84 -22.01 9.55 20.40
CA THR A 84 -21.72 9.57 21.84
C THR A 84 -22.63 8.65 22.66
N THR A 85 -23.84 8.37 22.19
CA THR A 85 -24.82 7.52 22.88
C THR A 85 -24.35 6.07 22.99
N PHE A 86 -23.90 5.49 21.87
CA PHE A 86 -23.44 4.11 21.75
C PHE A 86 -21.92 3.99 21.74
N LYS A 87 -21.18 5.11 21.77
CA LYS A 87 -19.72 5.18 21.68
C LYS A 87 -19.19 4.49 20.42
N ARG A 88 -19.73 4.91 19.27
CA ARG A 88 -19.44 4.32 17.96
C ARG A 88 -18.76 5.34 17.06
N LEU A 89 -17.63 4.96 16.48
CA LEU A 89 -17.02 5.70 15.39
C LEU A 89 -17.61 5.23 14.07
N VAL A 90 -18.03 6.15 13.22
CA VAL A 90 -18.62 5.86 11.91
C VAL A 90 -17.71 6.45 10.84
N ILE A 91 -17.35 5.64 9.87
CA ILE A 91 -16.44 6.00 8.78
C ILE A 91 -17.19 5.81 7.45
N GLY A 92 -17.22 6.87 6.65
CA GLY A 92 -17.73 6.86 5.29
C GLY A 92 -16.60 6.82 4.26
N TYR A 93 -16.83 6.12 3.14
CA TYR A 93 -15.84 5.90 2.10
C TYR A 93 -16.27 6.43 0.73
N GLU A 94 -15.31 6.61 -0.17
CA GLU A 94 -15.50 7.13 -1.53
C GLU A 94 -16.40 6.22 -2.39
N ASN A 95 -16.32 4.91 -2.16
CA ASN A 95 -17.11 3.91 -2.86
C ASN A 95 -18.52 3.70 -2.26
N GLY A 96 -18.87 4.43 -1.19
CA GLY A 96 -20.15 4.29 -0.50
C GLY A 96 -20.19 3.23 0.59
N LEU A 97 -19.06 2.62 0.94
CA LEU A 97 -18.97 1.80 2.15
C LEU A 97 -19.23 2.66 3.39
N VAL A 98 -19.81 2.05 4.42
CA VAL A 98 -19.87 2.59 5.78
C VAL A 98 -19.33 1.53 6.73
N GLU A 99 -18.36 1.88 7.56
CA GLU A 99 -17.84 1.03 8.63
C GLU A 99 -18.12 1.67 9.99
N VAL A 100 -18.63 0.89 10.94
CA VAL A 100 -18.92 1.33 12.30
C VAL A 100 -18.02 0.57 13.27
N VAL A 101 -17.22 1.30 14.04
CA VAL A 101 -16.30 0.77 15.04
C VAL A 101 -16.92 0.96 16.43
N ASP A 102 -17.23 -0.14 17.10
CA ASP A 102 -17.70 -0.15 18.48
C ASP A 102 -16.55 0.12 19.48
N ASN A 103 -16.89 0.46 20.72
CA ASN A 103 -15.92 0.77 21.77
C ASN A 103 -14.98 -0.42 22.14
N ASP A 104 -15.37 -1.66 21.82
CA ASP A 104 -14.52 -2.84 22.01
C ASP A 104 -13.63 -3.16 20.80
N GLY A 105 -13.68 -2.32 19.75
CA GLY A 105 -12.93 -2.50 18.52
C GLY A 105 -13.65 -3.34 17.46
N THR A 106 -14.85 -3.86 17.73
CA THR A 106 -15.64 -4.59 16.72
C THR A 106 -16.00 -3.67 15.56
N ILE A 107 -15.81 -4.15 14.33
CA ILE A 107 -16.11 -3.40 13.10
C ILE A 107 -17.32 -4.04 12.41
N THR A 108 -18.37 -3.24 12.22
CA THR A 108 -19.53 -3.60 11.41
C THR A 108 -19.42 -2.96 10.04
N ILE A 109 -19.47 -3.79 8.99
CA ILE A 109 -19.36 -3.36 7.60
C ILE A 109 -20.77 -3.29 6.99
N SER A 110 -21.16 -2.11 6.53
CA SER A 110 -22.46 -1.87 5.88
C SER A 110 -22.23 -1.45 4.42
N SER A 111 -22.68 -2.30 3.48
CA SER A 111 -22.32 -2.19 2.05
C SER A 111 -23.49 -1.93 1.11
N ASP A 112 -24.68 -1.57 1.61
CA ASP A 112 -25.87 -1.43 0.77
C ASP A 112 -25.73 -0.29 -0.24
N ILE A 113 -25.14 0.86 0.14
CA ILE A 113 -24.84 1.96 -0.81
C ILE A 113 -23.82 1.52 -1.87
N LEU A 114 -22.75 0.84 -1.44
CA LEU A 114 -21.76 0.25 -2.35
C LEU A 114 -22.44 -0.64 -3.40
N ASN A 115 -23.36 -1.50 -2.96
CA ASN A 115 -24.11 -2.45 -3.79
C ASN A 115 -25.34 -1.84 -4.47
N PHE A 116 -25.65 -0.57 -4.20
CA PHE A 116 -26.83 0.10 -4.75
C PHE A 116 -26.68 0.27 -6.27
N ASN A 117 -27.71 -0.08 -7.03
CA ASN A 117 -27.65 -0.11 -8.50
C ASN A 117 -27.85 1.28 -9.13
N GLU A 118 -27.10 2.27 -8.65
CA GLU A 118 -27.00 3.61 -9.25
C GLU A 118 -25.65 3.78 -9.93
N SER A 119 -25.67 4.34 -11.14
CA SER A 119 -24.46 4.71 -11.86
C SER A 119 -23.95 6.07 -11.37
N GLY A 120 -22.68 6.17 -11.02
CA GLY A 120 -22.05 7.43 -10.64
C GLY A 120 -21.23 7.34 -9.35
N GLU A 121 -20.85 8.50 -8.82
CA GLU A 121 -20.18 8.64 -7.53
C GLU A 121 -21.08 8.13 -6.39
N LYS A 122 -20.49 7.44 -5.41
CA LYS A 122 -21.20 6.87 -4.26
C LYS A 122 -20.64 7.33 -2.92
N SER A 123 -19.74 8.32 -2.94
CA SER A 123 -19.01 8.79 -1.76
C SER A 123 -19.95 9.19 -0.63
N ILE A 124 -19.56 8.89 0.61
CA ILE A 124 -20.23 9.43 1.79
C ILE A 124 -19.65 10.82 2.06
N ASN A 125 -20.32 11.87 1.56
CA ASN A 125 -19.82 13.24 1.58
C ASN A 125 -19.85 13.86 2.99
N HIS A 126 -20.87 13.52 3.79
CA HIS A 126 -21.04 14.02 5.15
C HIS A 126 -21.99 13.11 5.94
N ILE A 127 -21.85 13.10 7.27
CA ILE A 127 -22.68 12.34 8.19
C ILE A 127 -23.24 13.32 9.22
N SER A 128 -24.58 13.44 9.32
CA SER A 128 -25.23 14.16 10.43
C SER A 128 -26.12 13.22 11.23
N GLU A 129 -26.36 13.53 12.50
CA GLU A 129 -27.11 12.68 13.41
C GLU A 129 -28.36 13.39 13.97
N PHE A 130 -29.47 12.67 14.06
CA PHE A 130 -30.63 13.05 14.85
C PHE A 130 -31.42 11.81 15.32
N ASN A 131 -31.71 11.72 16.62
CA ASN A 131 -32.50 10.62 17.23
C ASN A 131 -32.04 9.20 16.83
N ASN A 132 -30.77 8.86 17.07
CA ASN A 132 -30.16 7.56 16.72
C ASN A 132 -30.20 7.23 15.21
N LYS A 133 -30.45 8.21 14.35
CA LYS A 133 -30.36 8.05 12.90
C LYS A 133 -29.26 8.95 12.35
N LEU A 134 -28.46 8.38 11.48
CA LEU A 134 -27.50 9.11 10.67
C LEU A 134 -28.12 9.42 9.31
N TYR A 135 -27.86 10.61 8.81
CA TYR A 135 -28.30 11.10 7.51
C TYR A 135 -27.06 11.31 6.65
N LEU A 136 -26.75 10.29 5.87
CA LEU A 136 -25.58 10.22 5.00
C LEU A 136 -25.83 11.04 3.74
N ALA A 137 -25.07 12.12 3.56
CA ALA A 137 -25.08 12.89 2.33
C ALA A 137 -24.31 12.14 1.24
N THR A 138 -24.95 11.86 0.11
CA THR A 138 -24.30 11.21 -1.04
C THR A 138 -24.42 12.07 -2.30
N PRO A 139 -23.67 11.75 -3.38
CA PRO A 139 -23.81 12.40 -4.68
C PRO A 139 -25.17 12.25 -5.36
N PHE A 140 -26.08 11.46 -4.81
CA PHE A 140 -27.38 11.19 -5.42
C PHE A 140 -28.58 11.43 -4.49
N ALA A 141 -28.44 11.27 -3.17
CA ALA A 141 -29.54 11.35 -2.22
C ALA A 141 -29.06 11.57 -0.78
N ILE A 142 -30.01 11.62 0.17
CA ILE A 142 -29.73 11.44 1.60
C ILE A 142 -30.10 10.01 1.97
N VAL A 143 -29.17 9.22 2.50
CA VAL A 143 -29.43 7.84 2.95
C VAL A 143 -29.50 7.80 4.47
N VAL A 144 -30.54 7.18 5.03
CA VAL A 144 -30.69 7.03 6.47
C VAL A 144 -29.99 5.76 6.93
N TYR A 145 -29.30 5.84 8.07
CA TYR A 145 -28.68 4.70 8.73
C TYR A 145 -29.06 4.70 10.21
N ASP A 146 -29.62 3.60 10.72
CA ASP A 146 -29.97 3.43 12.12
C ASP A 146 -28.72 3.02 12.90
N ILE A 147 -28.15 3.93 13.69
CA ILE A 147 -26.88 3.67 14.39
C ILE A 147 -27.06 2.72 15.57
N GLU A 148 -28.28 2.47 16.04
CA GLU A 148 -28.53 1.51 17.11
C GLU A 148 -28.52 0.09 16.55
N LYS A 149 -29.24 -0.13 15.44
CA LYS A 149 -29.41 -1.43 14.79
C LYS A 149 -28.34 -1.77 13.75
N LEU A 150 -27.55 -0.79 13.33
CA LEU A 150 -26.53 -0.92 12.30
C LEU A 150 -27.10 -1.34 10.93
N GLU A 151 -28.26 -0.77 10.57
CA GLU A 151 -28.98 -1.07 9.33
C GLU A 151 -29.28 0.20 8.52
N PHE A 152 -29.25 0.10 7.19
CA PHE A 152 -29.74 1.16 6.32
C PHE A 152 -31.27 1.24 6.36
N GLY A 153 -31.78 2.47 6.32
CA GLY A 153 -33.20 2.80 6.25
C GLY A 153 -33.58 3.38 4.89
N ASP A 154 -34.44 4.40 4.92
CA ASP A 154 -34.92 5.06 3.71
C ASP A 154 -33.82 5.84 2.97
N THR A 155 -33.98 5.96 1.66
CA THR A 155 -33.19 6.84 0.79
C THR A 155 -34.07 7.97 0.27
N TYR A 156 -33.70 9.22 0.57
CA TYR A 156 -34.44 10.42 0.20
C TYR A 156 -33.89 11.05 -1.07
N PHE A 157 -34.55 10.78 -2.19
CA PHE A 157 -34.33 11.50 -3.45
C PHE A 157 -35.12 12.82 -3.42
N ILE A 158 -34.46 13.87 -2.97
CA ILE A 158 -35.10 15.17 -2.68
C ILE A 158 -35.16 16.10 -3.89
N GLY A 159 -34.57 15.72 -5.02
CA GLY A 159 -34.65 16.47 -6.27
C GLY A 159 -36.08 16.52 -6.83
N ASN A 160 -36.33 17.45 -7.74
CA ASN A 160 -37.66 17.62 -8.33
C ASN A 160 -38.11 16.35 -9.06
N ASN A 161 -39.34 15.89 -8.79
CA ASN A 161 -39.86 14.59 -9.25
C ASN A 161 -39.03 13.40 -8.76
N SER A 162 -38.49 13.46 -7.54
CA SER A 162 -37.62 12.43 -6.96
C SER A 162 -36.37 12.15 -7.79
N SER A 163 -35.81 13.17 -8.43
CA SER A 163 -34.53 13.05 -9.13
C SER A 163 -33.35 12.99 -8.17
N SER A 164 -32.22 12.44 -8.63
CA SER A 164 -30.95 12.55 -7.92
C SER A 164 -30.46 14.00 -7.88
N ILE A 165 -29.75 14.34 -6.80
CA ILE A 165 -29.07 15.63 -6.62
C ILE A 165 -27.89 15.43 -5.67
N LYS A 166 -26.74 16.05 -5.97
CA LYS A 166 -25.55 15.97 -5.12
C LYS A 166 -25.78 16.69 -3.80
N ILE A 167 -25.79 15.92 -2.71
CA ILE A 167 -25.86 16.44 -1.35
C ILE A 167 -24.44 16.63 -0.84
N ASN A 168 -24.05 17.88 -0.57
CA ASN A 168 -22.72 18.19 -0.07
C ASN A 168 -22.65 18.01 1.46
N GLN A 169 -23.66 18.53 2.18
CA GLN A 169 -23.70 18.46 3.64
C GLN A 169 -25.15 18.53 4.15
N THR A 170 -25.40 17.88 5.29
CA THR A 170 -26.69 17.91 6.01
C THR A 170 -26.51 18.41 7.43
N ILE A 171 -27.52 19.09 7.97
CA ILE A 171 -27.58 19.47 9.40
C ILE A 171 -29.03 19.44 9.88
N VAL A 172 -29.23 19.12 11.16
CA VAL A 172 -30.54 19.19 11.81
C VAL A 172 -30.55 20.31 12.84
N ASP A 173 -31.53 21.21 12.75
CA ASP A 173 -31.76 22.30 13.70
C ASP A 173 -33.28 22.51 13.88
N ASN A 174 -33.72 22.76 15.12
CA ASN A 174 -35.10 23.11 15.44
C ASN A 174 -36.17 22.19 14.79
N SER A 175 -35.98 20.87 14.87
CA SER A 175 -36.84 19.85 14.25
C SER A 175 -36.93 19.93 12.72
N ARG A 176 -35.93 20.52 12.07
CA ARG A 176 -35.81 20.53 10.60
C ARG A 176 -34.45 20.01 10.18
N ILE A 177 -34.45 19.23 9.11
CA ILE A 177 -33.24 18.89 8.38
C ILE A 177 -33.03 19.90 7.26
N TYR A 178 -31.78 20.30 7.07
CA TYR A 178 -31.32 21.13 5.99
C TYR A 178 -30.25 20.38 5.20
N ALA A 179 -30.30 20.47 3.87
CA ALA A 179 -29.34 19.87 2.97
C ALA A 179 -28.77 20.95 2.05
N ALA A 180 -27.47 21.22 2.17
CA ALA A 180 -26.71 22.03 1.22
C ALA A 180 -26.35 21.18 0.01
N THR A 181 -26.71 21.64 -1.19
CA THR A 181 -26.58 20.86 -2.42
C THR A 181 -25.94 21.68 -3.53
N GLU A 182 -25.65 21.02 -4.64
CA GLU A 182 -25.22 21.68 -5.88
C GLU A 182 -26.27 22.62 -6.49
N ASN A 183 -27.53 22.57 -6.02
CA ASN A 183 -28.64 23.35 -6.54
C ASN A 183 -29.60 23.77 -5.40
N GLY A 184 -29.14 24.66 -4.53
CA GLY A 184 -29.91 25.30 -3.48
C GLY A 184 -29.75 24.64 -2.11
N ILE A 185 -30.60 25.05 -1.16
CA ILE A 185 -30.72 24.44 0.15
C ILE A 185 -32.11 23.84 0.25
N PHE A 186 -32.18 22.54 0.52
CA PHE A 186 -33.44 21.85 0.78
C PHE A 186 -33.68 21.80 2.28
N LYS A 187 -34.94 21.94 2.70
CA LYS A 187 -35.33 21.74 4.09
C LYS A 187 -36.62 20.94 4.21
N ALA A 188 -36.74 20.16 5.28
CA ALA A 188 -37.95 19.43 5.63
C ALA A 188 -38.10 19.31 7.15
N ASP A 189 -39.32 19.00 7.60
CA ASP A 189 -39.57 18.64 9.00
C ASP A 189 -39.01 17.24 9.28
N ILE A 190 -38.00 17.15 10.13
CA ILE A 190 -37.29 15.89 10.41
C ILE A 190 -38.15 14.89 11.19
N THR A 191 -39.24 15.36 11.80
CA THR A 191 -40.19 14.53 12.55
C THR A 191 -41.30 13.96 11.66
N SER A 192 -41.37 14.37 10.39
CA SER A 192 -42.33 13.85 9.43
C SER A 192 -41.97 12.42 9.01
N ASN A 193 -42.96 11.53 8.99
CA ASN A 193 -42.83 10.18 8.42
C ASN A 193 -42.86 10.17 6.89
N LEU A 194 -42.95 11.33 6.23
CA LEU A 194 -43.09 11.49 4.78
C LEU A 194 -41.85 12.09 4.12
N LEU A 195 -40.68 12.01 4.76
CA LEU A 195 -39.40 12.51 4.20
C LEU A 195 -38.99 11.80 2.90
N ILE A 196 -39.51 10.60 2.63
CA ILE A 196 -39.29 9.90 1.37
C ILE A 196 -40.01 10.56 0.18
N ASP A 197 -41.09 11.31 0.44
CA ASP A 197 -41.81 12.04 -0.60
C ASP A 197 -41.19 13.42 -0.79
N PHE A 198 -40.63 13.66 -1.98
CA PHE A 198 -39.95 14.92 -2.34
C PHE A 198 -40.84 16.15 -2.17
N ASN A 199 -42.17 16.02 -2.19
CA ASN A 199 -43.10 17.13 -1.97
C ASN A 199 -43.04 17.70 -0.54
N ASN A 200 -42.46 16.96 0.42
CA ASN A 200 -42.24 17.43 1.79
C ASN A 200 -40.94 18.23 1.94
N TRP A 201 -40.13 18.31 0.89
CA TRP A 201 -38.90 19.09 0.87
C TRP A 201 -39.12 20.43 0.18
N GLN A 202 -38.77 21.50 0.87
CA GLN A 202 -38.80 22.85 0.31
C GLN A 202 -37.40 23.23 -0.17
N GLN A 203 -37.25 23.39 -1.48
CA GLN A 203 -36.04 23.97 -2.07
C GLN A 203 -36.03 25.49 -1.88
N GLN A 204 -34.90 26.01 -1.42
CA GLN A 204 -34.61 27.44 -1.33
C GLN A 204 -33.38 27.78 -2.17
N PHE A 205 -33.34 28.99 -2.73
CA PHE A 205 -32.18 29.49 -3.48
C PHE A 205 -31.78 28.63 -4.69
N SER A 206 -32.78 28.19 -5.46
CA SER A 206 -32.56 27.39 -6.68
C SER A 206 -31.57 28.07 -7.64
N GLY A 207 -30.69 27.28 -8.24
CA GLY A 207 -29.62 27.69 -9.16
C GLY A 207 -28.30 28.05 -8.49
N ARG A 208 -28.20 28.00 -7.16
CA ARG A 208 -26.98 28.33 -6.39
C ARG A 208 -26.35 27.06 -5.81
N ASN A 209 -25.02 26.99 -5.76
CA ASN A 209 -24.29 25.83 -5.25
C ASN A 209 -23.77 26.11 -3.83
N PHE A 210 -24.21 25.31 -2.85
CA PHE A 210 -23.80 25.43 -1.47
C PHE A 210 -22.97 24.22 -1.03
N SER A 211 -21.71 24.46 -0.64
CA SER A 211 -20.77 23.38 -0.31
C SER A 211 -20.81 22.95 1.15
N GLN A 212 -21.20 23.85 2.06
CA GLN A 212 -21.21 23.61 3.50
C GLN A 212 -22.42 24.24 4.17
N ILE A 213 -22.82 23.68 5.31
CA ILE A 213 -23.83 24.26 6.20
C ILE A 213 -23.53 23.90 7.66
N THR A 214 -23.56 24.88 8.56
CA THR A 214 -23.32 24.65 9.99
C THR A 214 -24.19 25.54 10.86
N LEU A 215 -24.37 25.13 12.12
CA LEU A 215 -25.06 25.91 13.14
C LEU A 215 -24.02 26.60 14.03
N PHE A 216 -24.13 27.90 14.20
CA PHE A 216 -23.29 28.67 15.11
C PHE A 216 -24.12 29.73 15.81
N ASN A 217 -24.04 29.81 17.14
CA ASN A 217 -24.82 30.76 17.95
C ASN A 217 -26.32 30.80 17.59
N ASN A 218 -26.95 29.62 17.48
CA ASN A 218 -28.37 29.44 17.12
C ASN A 218 -28.78 29.99 15.74
N GLN A 219 -27.82 30.16 14.83
CA GLN A 219 -28.05 30.63 13.48
C GLN A 219 -27.32 29.74 12.48
N LEU A 220 -27.97 29.49 11.33
CA LEU A 220 -27.39 28.69 10.27
C LEU A 220 -26.48 29.56 9.39
N TYR A 221 -25.34 28.99 9.02
CA TYR A 221 -24.39 29.57 8.08
C TYR A 221 -24.12 28.59 6.95
N THR A 222 -23.91 29.13 5.75
CA THR A 222 -23.67 28.33 4.55
C THR A 222 -22.64 28.99 3.65
N VAL A 223 -22.02 28.20 2.78
CA VAL A 223 -20.90 28.62 1.93
C VAL A 223 -21.28 28.54 0.46
N GLU A 224 -20.95 29.58 -0.30
CA GLU A 224 -20.97 29.57 -1.78
C GLU A 224 -19.64 30.15 -2.28
N GLY A 225 -18.74 29.27 -2.75
CA GLY A 225 -17.41 29.67 -3.22
C GLY A 225 -16.58 30.34 -2.13
N THR A 226 -16.29 31.63 -2.29
CA THR A 226 -15.50 32.45 -1.35
C THR A 226 -16.36 33.09 -0.25
N LYS A 227 -17.69 32.96 -0.31
CA LYS A 227 -18.61 33.75 0.50
C LYS A 227 -19.25 32.94 1.61
N LEU A 228 -19.22 33.50 2.82
CA LEU A 228 -19.97 33.02 3.96
C LEU A 228 -21.30 33.78 4.03
N PHE A 229 -22.39 33.05 4.01
CA PHE A 229 -23.73 33.59 4.20
C PHE A 229 -24.30 33.13 5.53
N SER A 230 -25.13 33.99 6.11
CA SER A 230 -26.01 33.63 7.20
C SER A 230 -27.44 33.44 6.68
N PHE A 231 -28.14 32.46 7.25
CA PHE A 231 -29.48 32.07 6.84
C PHE A 231 -30.48 32.38 7.96
N ILE A 232 -31.31 33.41 7.76
CA ILE A 232 -32.34 33.85 8.71
C ILE A 232 -33.69 33.93 8.01
N GLY A 233 -34.70 33.21 8.51
CA GLY A 233 -36.09 33.36 8.05
C GLY A 233 -36.30 33.08 6.55
N GLY A 234 -35.44 32.26 5.93
CA GLY A 234 -35.48 31.97 4.50
C GLY A 234 -34.77 32.99 3.60
N ASN A 235 -34.06 33.97 4.17
CA ASN A 235 -33.21 34.91 3.46
C ASN A 235 -31.73 34.56 3.69
N LEU A 236 -30.91 34.82 2.67
CA LEU A 236 -29.44 34.78 2.78
C LEU A 236 -28.91 36.20 2.91
N THR A 237 -28.08 36.43 3.91
CA THR A 237 -27.33 37.68 4.10
C THR A 237 -25.85 37.36 4.06
N GLU A 238 -25.12 38.00 3.14
CA GLU A 238 -23.66 37.88 3.05
C GLU A 238 -23.05 38.39 4.36
N VAL A 239 -22.25 37.53 5.00
CA VAL A 239 -21.52 37.87 6.23
C VAL A 239 -20.16 38.43 5.85
N ARG A 240 -19.46 37.70 4.98
CA ARG A 240 -18.10 38.03 4.56
C ARG A 240 -17.75 37.33 3.25
N ASP A 241 -16.96 38.01 2.42
CA ASP A 241 -16.30 37.45 1.24
C ASP A 241 -14.80 37.27 1.55
N PHE A 242 -14.25 36.09 1.25
CA PHE A 242 -12.87 35.71 1.56
C PHE A 242 -11.99 35.73 0.30
N SER A 243 -10.66 35.72 0.49
CA SER A 243 -9.69 35.78 -0.62
C SER A 243 -9.58 34.48 -1.42
N GLN A 244 -10.08 33.37 -0.87
CA GLN A 244 -10.03 32.02 -1.44
C GLN A 244 -11.37 31.32 -1.22
N ASN A 245 -11.59 30.24 -1.96
CA ASN A 245 -12.75 29.38 -1.72
C ASN A 245 -12.71 28.85 -0.28
N ILE A 246 -13.86 28.87 0.38
CA ILE A 246 -14.03 28.26 1.70
C ILE A 246 -14.17 26.76 1.48
N ILE A 247 -13.26 26.00 2.10
CA ILE A 247 -13.21 24.54 2.02
C ILE A 247 -14.16 23.93 3.04
N SER A 248 -14.12 24.43 4.28
CA SER A 248 -14.93 23.92 5.38
C SER A 248 -15.28 25.01 6.38
N ILE A 249 -16.40 24.83 7.09
CA ILE A 249 -16.76 25.61 8.27
C ILE A 249 -17.13 24.68 9.43
N LYS A 250 -16.49 24.85 10.58
CA LYS A 250 -16.81 24.10 11.82
C LYS A 250 -17.00 25.06 12.99
N SER A 251 -18.01 24.81 13.81
CA SER A 251 -18.34 25.63 14.97
C SER A 251 -18.01 24.92 16.27
N SER A 252 -17.47 25.68 17.23
CA SER A 252 -17.50 25.34 18.65
C SER A 252 -18.56 26.19 19.35
N ASN A 253 -18.65 26.09 20.68
CA ASN A 253 -19.61 26.87 21.47
C ASN A 253 -19.39 28.39 21.36
N SER A 254 -18.16 28.83 21.06
CA SER A 254 -17.78 30.25 21.11
C SER A 254 -17.17 30.79 19.82
N HIS A 255 -16.73 29.92 18.91
CA HIS A 255 -16.06 30.34 17.67
C HIS A 255 -16.54 29.57 16.44
N LEU A 256 -16.44 30.22 15.29
CA LEU A 256 -16.61 29.63 13.97
C LEU A 256 -15.26 29.61 13.27
N SER A 257 -14.79 28.42 12.91
CA SER A 257 -13.58 28.22 12.11
C SER A 257 -13.98 28.23 10.63
N VAL A 258 -13.35 29.10 9.85
CA VAL A 258 -13.48 29.17 8.40
C VAL A 258 -12.17 28.72 7.77
N THR A 259 -12.20 27.55 7.14
CA THR A 259 -11.03 26.96 6.49
C THR A 259 -10.95 27.40 5.03
N LEU A 260 -9.82 27.99 4.66
CA LEU A 260 -9.39 28.26 3.27
C LEU A 260 -8.27 27.26 2.90
N ASN A 261 -7.72 27.35 1.69
CA ASN A 261 -6.69 26.40 1.24
C ASN A 261 -5.42 26.43 2.08
N THR A 262 -4.95 27.63 2.44
CA THR A 262 -3.68 27.83 3.18
C THR A 262 -3.87 28.50 4.54
N ASN A 263 -5.12 28.76 4.95
CA ASN A 263 -5.42 29.58 6.12
C ASN A 263 -6.65 29.07 6.87
N SER A 264 -6.63 29.14 8.19
CA SER A 264 -7.80 28.97 9.04
C SER A 264 -8.10 30.28 9.77
N ILE A 265 -9.26 30.87 9.50
CA ILE A 265 -9.70 32.13 10.08
C ILE A 265 -10.73 31.82 11.18
N VAL A 266 -10.50 32.34 12.39
CA VAL A 266 -11.36 32.11 13.55
C VAL A 266 -12.20 33.34 13.84
N LEU A 267 -13.52 33.18 13.80
CA LEU A 267 -14.50 34.23 14.11
C LEU A 267 -15.13 33.98 15.48
N ASN A 268 -15.36 35.04 16.26
CA ASN A 268 -16.13 34.93 17.51
C ASN A 268 -17.65 34.98 17.26
N ILE A 269 -18.44 34.94 18.34
CA ILE A 269 -19.91 35.04 18.33
C ILE A 269 -20.43 36.29 17.58
N ALA A 270 -19.68 37.40 17.63
CA ALA A 270 -20.01 38.62 16.91
C ALA A 270 -19.51 38.63 15.44
N LEU A 271 -18.99 37.50 14.96
CA LEU A 271 -18.39 37.29 13.63
C LEU A 271 -17.19 38.19 13.33
N ASN A 272 -16.57 38.73 14.38
CA ASN A 272 -15.30 39.43 14.27
C ASN A 272 -14.17 38.41 14.23
N GLU A 273 -13.19 38.66 13.39
CA GLU A 273 -11.98 37.84 13.33
C GLU A 273 -11.15 38.03 14.59
N VAL A 274 -10.77 36.91 15.20
CA VAL A 274 -9.97 36.90 16.44
C VAL A 274 -8.53 36.52 16.13
N VAL A 275 -8.32 35.53 15.26
CA VAL A 275 -7.00 35.03 14.87
C VAL A 275 -7.06 34.34 13.50
N GLN A 276 -5.94 34.35 12.78
CA GLN A 276 -5.72 33.57 11.57
C GLN A 276 -4.47 32.70 11.73
N PHE A 277 -4.60 31.42 11.40
CA PHE A 277 -3.48 30.47 11.31
C PHE A 277 -3.13 30.27 9.83
N SER A 278 -1.85 30.35 9.49
CA SER A 278 -1.36 30.36 8.10
C SER A 278 -0.10 29.51 7.95
N THR A 279 0.18 29.07 6.72
CA THR A 279 1.43 28.37 6.40
C THR A 279 2.66 29.22 6.72
N ASN A 280 3.79 28.55 6.94
CA ASN A 280 5.10 29.17 7.09
C ASN A 280 6.17 28.34 6.35
N THR A 281 7.44 28.71 6.48
CA THR A 281 8.55 28.02 5.79
C THR A 281 8.77 26.58 6.24
N GLU A 282 8.42 26.26 7.48
CA GLU A 282 8.53 24.91 8.08
C GLU A 282 7.30 24.06 7.75
N PHE A 283 6.12 24.66 7.85
CA PHE A 283 4.81 24.07 7.63
C PHE A 283 4.12 24.70 6.42
N ASN A 284 4.48 24.23 5.23
CA ASN A 284 3.83 24.61 3.96
C ASN A 284 2.76 23.58 3.58
N TYR A 285 1.53 23.79 4.04
CA TYR A 285 0.43 22.84 3.93
C TYR A 285 -0.78 23.37 3.15
N ASN A 286 -1.61 22.44 2.70
CA ASN A 286 -2.98 22.68 2.29
C ASN A 286 -3.95 22.10 3.33
N LEU A 287 -5.07 22.78 3.57
CA LEU A 287 -6.07 22.36 4.55
C LEU A 287 -7.24 21.60 3.91
N ASN A 288 -7.70 20.56 4.62
CA ASN A 288 -8.97 19.90 4.35
C ASN A 288 -10.08 20.47 5.26
N ASN A 289 -9.80 20.74 6.54
CA ASN A 289 -10.67 21.49 7.44
C ASN A 289 -9.91 21.98 8.70
N SER A 290 -10.59 22.74 9.56
CA SER A 290 -10.06 23.18 10.85
C SER A 290 -11.14 23.28 11.91
N PHE A 291 -10.73 23.13 13.17
CA PHE A 291 -11.59 23.28 14.35
C PHE A 291 -10.85 24.08 15.43
N PHE A 292 -11.50 25.10 15.97
CA PHE A 292 -10.97 25.94 17.03
C PHE A 292 -11.87 25.86 18.27
N GLU A 293 -11.26 25.53 19.41
CA GLU A 293 -11.93 25.47 20.70
C GLU A 293 -11.02 26.05 21.79
N ASP A 294 -11.64 26.81 22.70
CA ASP A 294 -10.98 27.56 23.76
C ASP A 294 -9.85 28.46 23.26
N THR A 295 -8.61 27.98 23.26
CA THR A 295 -7.42 28.71 22.84
C THR A 295 -6.63 28.01 21.76
N THR A 296 -7.07 26.85 21.28
CA THR A 296 -6.29 25.95 20.43
C THR A 296 -7.01 25.68 19.13
N VAL A 297 -6.26 25.71 18.02
CA VAL A 297 -6.71 25.23 16.72
C VAL A 297 -6.18 23.82 16.48
N PHE A 298 -6.99 23.01 15.80
CA PHE A 298 -6.58 21.79 15.13
C PHE A 298 -6.84 21.95 13.63
N LEU A 299 -5.84 21.66 12.83
CA LEU A 299 -5.83 21.81 11.38
C LEU A 299 -5.67 20.42 10.75
N ALA A 300 -6.64 19.99 9.95
CA ALA A 300 -6.51 18.81 9.10
C ALA A 300 -5.74 19.19 7.83
N THR A 301 -4.51 18.73 7.72
CA THR A 301 -3.62 19.07 6.60
C THR A 301 -3.47 17.92 5.61
N LYS A 302 -3.02 18.21 4.39
CA LYS A 302 -2.69 17.19 3.40
C LYS A 302 -1.27 16.64 3.54
N GLU A 303 -0.37 17.40 4.17
CA GLU A 303 1.07 17.13 4.16
C GLU A 303 1.70 16.83 5.54
N PHE A 304 1.00 17.12 6.64
CA PHE A 304 1.57 17.09 8.02
C PHE A 304 0.59 16.51 9.06
N GLY A 305 -0.34 15.65 8.64
CA GLY A 305 -1.34 15.08 9.52
C GLY A 305 -2.24 16.15 10.14
N LEU A 306 -2.43 16.09 11.46
CA LEU A 306 -3.02 17.18 12.22
C LEU A 306 -1.93 18.16 12.67
N LEU A 307 -2.13 19.46 12.44
CA LEU A 307 -1.35 20.51 13.10
C LEU A 307 -2.17 21.14 14.22
N SER A 308 -1.56 21.34 15.39
CA SER A 308 -2.17 22.11 16.48
C SER A 308 -1.36 23.36 16.81
N ALA A 309 -2.05 24.45 17.16
CA ALA A 309 -1.40 25.69 17.58
C ALA A 309 -2.27 26.49 18.55
N SER A 310 -1.63 27.28 19.42
CA SER A 310 -2.32 28.18 20.35
C SER A 310 -2.58 29.55 19.71
N ILE A 311 -3.68 30.19 20.08
CA ILE A 311 -4.00 31.58 19.72
C ILE A 311 -2.92 32.58 20.16
N SER A 312 -2.17 32.28 21.23
CA SER A 312 -1.05 33.14 21.66
C SER A 312 0.21 32.99 20.80
N SER A 313 0.27 31.96 19.95
CA SER A 313 1.42 31.66 19.09
C SER A 313 0.96 31.02 17.77
N PRO A 314 0.22 31.76 16.92
CA PRO A 314 -0.51 31.21 15.76
C PRO A 314 0.37 30.77 14.59
N SER A 315 1.69 30.82 14.73
CA SER A 315 2.68 30.36 13.75
C SER A 315 3.56 29.21 14.26
N SER A 316 3.32 28.73 15.48
CA SER A 316 4.05 27.63 16.11
C SER A 316 3.15 26.40 16.13
N TYR A 317 3.44 25.43 15.26
CA TYR A 317 2.62 24.23 15.10
C TYR A 317 3.26 23.02 15.76
N LEU A 318 2.43 22.18 16.36
CA LEU A 318 2.75 20.81 16.74
C LEU A 318 2.12 19.85 15.72
N GLU A 319 2.95 19.04 15.10
CA GLU A 319 2.55 17.99 14.16
C GLU A 319 2.14 16.72 14.90
N ILE A 320 0.97 16.17 14.55
CA ILE A 320 0.30 15.07 15.24
C ILE A 320 -0.19 14.06 14.21
N HIS A 321 0.52 12.94 14.11
CA HIS A 321 0.13 11.75 13.35
C HIS A 321 1.04 10.56 13.71
N PRO A 322 0.62 9.31 13.45
CA PRO A 322 1.53 8.17 13.48
C PRO A 322 2.66 8.29 12.45
N GLN A 323 3.82 7.72 12.75
CA GLN A 323 4.94 7.63 11.80
C GLN A 323 4.55 6.83 10.56
N GLY A 324 5.03 7.26 9.38
CA GLY A 324 4.69 6.63 8.12
C GLY A 324 5.40 7.25 6.91
N PRO A 325 5.23 6.65 5.71
CA PRO A 325 5.74 7.19 4.45
C PRO A 325 5.10 8.54 4.09
N LEU A 326 5.71 9.25 3.15
CA LEU A 326 5.20 10.52 2.64
C LEU A 326 3.80 10.41 2.01
N SER A 327 3.47 9.26 1.41
CA SER A 327 2.20 9.04 0.69
C SER A 327 1.85 7.55 0.61
N ASN A 328 0.56 7.25 0.42
CA ASN A 328 0.08 5.91 0.07
C ASN A 328 0.13 5.60 -1.43
N ASP A 329 0.34 6.61 -2.29
CA ASP A 329 0.44 6.45 -3.75
C ASP A 329 1.87 6.06 -4.17
N VAL A 330 2.20 4.80 -3.86
CA VAL A 330 3.53 4.20 -4.02
C VAL A 330 3.77 3.74 -5.44
N PHE A 331 4.95 4.01 -5.98
CA PHE A 331 5.36 3.56 -7.31
C PHE A 331 6.30 2.35 -7.26
N SER A 332 7.27 2.36 -6.34
CA SER A 332 8.20 1.24 -6.15
C SER A 332 8.74 1.22 -4.73
N ILE A 333 9.16 0.04 -4.29
CA ILE A 333 9.80 -0.21 -3.00
C ILE A 333 11.01 -1.14 -3.15
N ALA A 334 11.98 -0.99 -2.25
CA ALA A 334 13.10 -1.91 -2.08
C ALA A 334 13.42 -2.08 -0.60
N SER A 335 13.78 -3.29 -0.18
CA SER A 335 14.20 -3.57 1.20
C SER A 335 15.48 -4.37 1.28
N GLN A 336 16.31 -4.07 2.27
CA GLN A 336 17.52 -4.82 2.60
C GLN A 336 17.91 -4.54 4.05
N ASN A 337 18.31 -5.59 4.80
CA ASN A 337 18.79 -5.47 6.17
C ASN A 337 17.86 -4.63 7.06
N LYS A 338 16.54 -4.91 6.98
CA LYS A 338 15.45 -4.20 7.67
C LYS A 338 15.20 -2.76 7.23
N ASN A 339 15.98 -2.21 6.32
CA ASN A 339 15.67 -0.95 5.66
C ASN A 339 14.54 -1.16 4.63
N LEU A 340 13.62 -0.21 4.53
CA LEU A 340 12.60 -0.14 3.49
C LEU A 340 12.63 1.24 2.84
N TRP A 341 12.90 1.29 1.55
CA TRP A 341 12.88 2.50 0.73
C TRP A 341 11.62 2.55 -0.13
N VAL A 342 11.02 3.74 -0.23
CA VAL A 342 9.76 3.98 -0.94
C VAL A 342 9.91 5.21 -1.84
N VAL A 343 9.52 5.05 -3.11
CA VAL A 343 9.39 6.17 -4.05
C VAL A 343 7.98 6.26 -4.61
N TYR A 344 7.58 7.48 -4.92
CA TYR A 344 6.20 7.82 -5.27
C TYR A 344 6.08 8.41 -6.66
N GLY A 345 7.16 8.50 -7.43
CA GLY A 345 7.13 9.12 -8.73
C GLY A 345 6.30 8.33 -9.73
N GLY A 346 6.52 8.54 -11.01
CA GLY A 346 6.05 7.58 -11.98
C GLY A 346 6.02 8.09 -13.40
N TYR A 347 5.85 7.14 -14.30
CA TYR A 347 5.59 7.39 -15.70
C TYR A 347 4.27 6.72 -16.09
N THR A 348 3.66 7.17 -17.18
CA THR A 348 2.44 6.55 -17.71
C THR A 348 2.69 5.12 -18.18
N SER A 349 1.63 4.37 -18.50
CA SER A 349 1.74 3.05 -19.16
C SER A 349 2.46 3.08 -20.52
N THR A 350 2.78 4.28 -21.04
CA THR A 350 3.58 4.50 -22.24
C THR A 350 4.97 5.06 -21.95
N TYR A 351 5.44 4.99 -20.70
CA TYR A 351 6.77 5.46 -20.27
C TYR A 351 7.00 6.95 -20.53
N ALA A 352 5.93 7.76 -20.46
CA ALA A 352 6.03 9.20 -20.47
C ALA A 352 6.13 9.74 -19.02
N PRO A 353 7.01 10.72 -18.73
CA PRO A 353 7.09 11.34 -17.41
C PRO A 353 5.74 11.94 -16.98
N ASN A 354 5.34 11.74 -15.72
CA ASN A 354 4.15 12.37 -15.12
C ASN A 354 4.46 13.72 -14.46
N GLN A 355 5.74 14.02 -14.24
CA GLN A 355 6.26 15.17 -13.51
C GLN A 355 5.72 15.27 -12.07
N LYS A 356 5.56 14.12 -11.41
CA LYS A 356 5.13 14.05 -10.01
C LYS A 356 6.24 14.61 -9.11
N GLU A 357 5.88 15.65 -8.35
CA GLU A 357 6.76 16.40 -7.44
C GLU A 357 6.74 15.79 -6.03
N GLN A 358 7.21 14.54 -5.92
CA GLN A 358 7.30 13.83 -4.66
C GLN A 358 8.74 13.36 -4.43
N GLY A 359 9.23 13.50 -3.21
CA GLY A 359 10.52 12.96 -2.80
C GLY A 359 10.46 11.46 -2.50
N PHE A 360 11.15 11.00 -1.47
CA PHE A 360 11.24 9.58 -1.11
C PHE A 360 11.18 9.39 0.41
N SER A 361 10.90 8.16 0.82
CA SER A 361 10.85 7.77 2.23
C SER A 361 11.73 6.56 2.50
N HIS A 362 12.33 6.52 3.68
CA HIS A 362 13.19 5.45 4.15
C HIS A 362 12.81 5.08 5.58
N PHE A 363 12.49 3.82 5.82
CA PHE A 363 12.29 3.26 7.16
C PHE A 363 13.51 2.42 7.54
N ASN A 364 14.15 2.71 8.68
CA ASN A 364 15.42 2.11 9.10
C ASN A 364 15.29 1.10 10.27
N ASP A 365 14.17 0.37 10.33
CA ASP A 365 13.73 -0.50 11.46
C ASP A 365 13.21 0.26 12.70
N GLU A 366 13.56 1.53 12.88
CA GLU A 366 13.16 2.32 14.05
C GLU A 366 12.23 3.48 13.71
N GLU A 367 12.55 4.26 12.68
CA GLU A 367 11.85 5.49 12.33
C GLU A 367 11.73 5.70 10.81
N TRP A 368 10.86 6.63 10.43
CA TRP A 368 10.70 7.07 9.05
C TRP A 368 11.49 8.37 8.79
N ILE A 369 12.39 8.31 7.81
CA ILE A 369 13.10 9.45 7.26
C ILE A 369 12.43 9.84 5.95
N ASN A 370 11.77 10.99 5.95
CA ASN A 370 10.96 11.47 4.84
C ASN A 370 11.64 12.67 4.15
N VAL A 371 12.28 12.43 2.99
CA VAL A 371 12.89 13.49 2.19
C VAL A 371 11.84 14.09 1.26
N LYS A 372 11.33 15.28 1.61
CA LYS A 372 10.30 15.98 0.83
C LYS A 372 10.84 16.47 -0.51
N TYR A 373 9.93 16.71 -1.46
CA TYR A 373 10.30 17.37 -2.72
C TYR A 373 10.93 18.74 -2.44
N ASN A 374 12.03 19.03 -3.14
CA ASN A 374 12.76 20.29 -3.00
C ASN A 374 12.64 21.10 -4.31
N PRO A 375 11.91 22.22 -4.33
CA PRO A 375 11.82 23.07 -5.52
C PRO A 375 13.16 23.62 -6.02
N ASN A 376 14.18 23.70 -5.16
CA ASN A 376 15.54 24.10 -5.54
C ASN A 376 16.38 22.95 -6.10
N PHE A 377 15.90 21.70 -5.94
CA PHE A 377 16.45 20.50 -6.55
C PHE A 377 15.30 19.70 -7.21
N PRO A 378 14.69 20.25 -8.27
CA PRO A 378 13.39 19.81 -8.78
C PRO A 378 13.48 18.55 -9.65
N VAL A 379 13.91 17.44 -9.05
CA VAL A 379 13.80 16.11 -9.66
C VAL A 379 12.39 15.59 -9.44
N THR A 380 11.80 15.05 -10.50
CA THR A 380 10.46 14.48 -10.50
C THR A 380 10.51 13.00 -10.85
N ASP A 381 9.38 12.30 -10.68
CA ASP A 381 9.18 10.92 -11.13
C ASP A 381 10.26 9.91 -10.67
N LEU A 382 10.61 9.93 -9.39
CA LEU A 382 11.46 8.90 -8.76
C LEU A 382 10.78 7.52 -8.90
N SER A 383 11.40 6.58 -9.63
CA SER A 383 10.69 5.43 -10.21
C SER A 383 11.24 4.05 -9.83
N HIS A 384 12.50 3.94 -9.40
CA HIS A 384 13.11 2.65 -9.04
C HIS A 384 14.22 2.86 -8.01
N ILE A 385 14.40 1.90 -7.10
CA ILE A 385 15.43 1.91 -6.06
C ILE A 385 16.34 0.70 -6.24
N SER A 386 17.65 0.92 -6.16
CA SER A 386 18.65 -0.13 -6.00
C SER A 386 19.54 0.17 -4.80
N ILE A 387 19.60 -0.77 -3.87
CA ILE A 387 20.44 -0.70 -2.67
C ILE A 387 21.75 -1.44 -2.99
N ASP A 388 22.89 -0.85 -2.64
CA ASP A 388 24.19 -1.50 -2.80
C ASP A 388 24.26 -2.74 -1.89
N PRO A 389 24.51 -3.94 -2.44
CA PRO A 389 24.49 -5.18 -1.67
C PRO A 389 25.51 -5.22 -0.53
N ASP A 390 26.61 -4.47 -0.65
CA ASP A 390 27.71 -4.45 0.32
C ASP A 390 27.62 -3.27 1.31
N ASN A 391 26.76 -2.28 1.04
CA ASN A 391 26.55 -1.11 1.91
C ASN A 391 25.12 -0.55 1.74
N ASP A 392 24.22 -0.85 2.67
CA ASP A 392 22.83 -0.41 2.61
C ASP A 392 22.60 1.10 2.79
N GLU A 393 23.63 1.85 3.20
CA GLU A 393 23.63 3.32 3.19
C GLU A 393 23.76 3.91 1.78
N ASN A 394 24.37 3.16 0.84
CA ASN A 394 24.55 3.56 -0.56
C ASN A 394 23.33 3.13 -1.39
N VAL A 395 22.52 4.10 -1.82
CA VAL A 395 21.27 3.84 -2.54
C VAL A 395 21.18 4.64 -3.82
N PHE A 396 20.72 4.00 -4.89
CA PHE A 396 20.51 4.63 -6.18
C PHE A 396 19.03 4.72 -6.51
N ILE A 397 18.55 5.91 -6.86
CA ILE A 397 17.15 6.15 -7.22
C ILE A 397 17.06 6.66 -8.65
N SER A 398 16.37 5.91 -9.51
CA SER A 398 16.11 6.28 -10.90
C SER A 398 15.02 7.35 -11.00
N SER A 399 15.10 8.21 -12.01
CA SER A 399 14.06 9.21 -12.28
C SER A 399 13.77 9.41 -13.77
N PHE A 400 12.54 9.84 -14.04
CA PHE A 400 12.11 10.32 -15.35
C PHE A 400 11.98 11.84 -15.30
N GLY A 401 12.31 12.52 -16.38
CA GLY A 401 12.12 13.96 -16.45
C GLY A 401 11.92 14.46 -17.86
N VAL A 402 11.42 15.70 -17.95
CA VAL A 402 11.34 16.47 -19.18
C VAL A 402 11.38 17.95 -18.82
N THR A 403 12.24 18.71 -19.48
CA THR A 403 12.36 20.15 -19.21
C THR A 403 12.90 20.90 -20.42
N THR A 404 12.65 22.20 -20.47
CA THR A 404 13.30 23.13 -21.42
C THR A 404 14.60 23.72 -20.87
N ASN A 405 14.91 23.52 -19.59
CA ASN A 405 16.16 23.96 -18.98
C ASN A 405 17.21 22.85 -19.03
N LEU A 406 18.07 22.88 -20.05
CA LEU A 406 19.05 21.84 -20.38
C LEU A 406 20.09 21.56 -19.26
N ASN A 407 20.26 22.48 -18.32
CA ASN A 407 21.21 22.37 -17.21
C ASN A 407 20.52 22.07 -15.87
N SER A 408 19.20 21.87 -15.84
CA SER A 408 18.46 21.52 -14.63
C SER A 408 18.59 20.03 -14.29
N VAL A 409 18.28 19.67 -13.04
CA VAL A 409 18.09 18.28 -12.62
C VAL A 409 16.72 17.73 -13.00
N SER A 410 15.77 18.60 -13.39
CA SER A 410 14.45 18.21 -13.94
C SER A 410 14.53 17.49 -15.28
N THR A 411 15.72 17.31 -15.83
CA THR A 411 15.96 16.46 -17.01
C THR A 411 15.58 15.01 -16.76
N GLY A 412 15.56 14.57 -15.50
CA GLY A 412 15.58 13.14 -15.15
C GLY A 412 17.00 12.60 -15.12
N GLY A 413 17.18 11.37 -14.60
CA GLY A 413 18.51 10.81 -14.39
C GLY A 413 18.55 9.76 -13.29
N LEU A 414 19.67 9.72 -12.56
CA LEU A 414 19.92 8.77 -11.48
C LEU A 414 20.50 9.51 -10.27
N LEU A 415 19.83 9.42 -9.12
CA LEU A 415 20.34 9.89 -7.84
C LEU A 415 21.26 8.81 -7.26
N ALA A 416 22.40 9.23 -6.70
CA ALA A 416 23.24 8.44 -5.81
C ALA A 416 23.19 9.06 -4.42
N LEU A 417 22.66 8.29 -3.48
CA LEU A 417 22.49 8.63 -2.08
C LEU A 417 23.55 7.94 -1.24
N ASP A 418 23.97 8.61 -0.18
CA ASP A 418 24.76 8.03 0.91
C ASP A 418 24.18 8.54 2.22
N ASN A 419 23.62 7.62 3.02
CA ASN A 419 22.86 7.90 4.23
C ASN A 419 21.76 8.96 4.02
N ASN A 420 20.86 8.74 3.06
CA ASN A 420 19.75 9.62 2.67
C ASN A 420 20.15 10.94 1.98
N ASP A 421 21.41 11.35 2.01
CA ASP A 421 21.88 12.57 1.36
C ASP A 421 22.15 12.33 -0.12
N ILE A 422 21.66 13.24 -0.97
CA ILE A 422 22.00 13.27 -2.40
C ILE A 422 23.45 13.72 -2.56
N LYS A 423 24.35 12.78 -2.86
CA LYS A 423 25.77 13.09 -3.12
C LYS A 423 26.01 13.45 -4.57
N THR A 424 25.41 12.69 -5.49
CA THR A 424 25.54 12.92 -6.93
C THR A 424 24.22 12.70 -7.63
N PHE A 425 23.93 13.54 -8.63
CA PHE A 425 22.86 13.31 -9.59
C PHE A 425 23.45 13.18 -10.97
N TYR A 426 23.27 12.01 -11.58
CA TYR A 426 23.75 11.70 -12.91
C TYR A 426 22.68 12.04 -13.96
N ASN A 427 23.06 12.84 -14.94
CA ASN A 427 22.29 13.12 -16.14
C ASN A 427 23.22 13.21 -17.35
N GLN A 428 22.74 13.71 -18.49
CA GLN A 428 23.52 13.81 -19.72
C GLN A 428 24.75 14.72 -19.64
N ASN A 429 24.83 15.59 -18.63
CA ASN A 429 25.92 16.57 -18.51
C ASN A 429 27.16 16.00 -17.82
N ASN A 430 27.01 14.94 -17.02
CA ASN A 430 28.08 14.36 -16.21
C ASN A 430 28.16 12.82 -16.30
N SER A 431 27.33 12.20 -17.14
CA SER A 431 27.32 10.76 -17.37
C SER A 431 26.95 10.46 -18.83
N PRO A 432 27.12 9.20 -19.30
CA PRO A 432 26.70 8.79 -20.64
C PRO A 432 25.19 8.61 -20.83
N LEU A 433 24.36 9.07 -19.88
CA LEU A 433 22.90 9.07 -20.04
C LEU A 433 22.53 9.95 -21.25
N GLU A 434 21.67 9.42 -22.10
CA GLU A 434 21.25 10.02 -23.36
C GLU A 434 19.83 10.58 -23.25
N ASP A 435 19.64 11.68 -23.96
CA ASP A 435 18.35 12.33 -24.18
C ASP A 435 17.54 11.56 -25.22
N ILE A 436 16.28 11.26 -24.90
CA ILE A 436 15.32 10.70 -25.86
C ILE A 436 14.72 11.78 -26.76
N ASP A 437 14.71 13.03 -26.30
CA ASP A 437 14.16 14.14 -27.07
C ASP A 437 15.16 14.58 -28.13
N THR A 438 14.69 14.67 -29.37
CA THR A 438 15.52 15.12 -30.51
C THR A 438 15.37 16.62 -30.76
N ARG A 439 14.49 17.30 -30.02
CA ARG A 439 14.27 18.75 -30.12
C ARG A 439 15.31 19.48 -29.28
N ALA A 440 16.14 20.29 -29.92
CA ALA A 440 17.26 21.00 -29.28
C ALA A 440 16.92 21.91 -28.08
N SER A 441 15.64 22.22 -27.83
CA SER A 441 15.18 23.07 -26.72
C SER A 441 14.59 22.30 -25.54
N HIS A 442 14.61 20.97 -25.57
CA HIS A 442 14.10 20.11 -24.52
C HIS A 442 15.14 19.04 -24.19
N VAL A 443 15.10 18.54 -22.97
CA VAL A 443 15.82 17.32 -22.57
C VAL A 443 14.86 16.44 -21.79
N SER A 444 14.85 15.14 -22.09
CA SER A 444 14.15 14.11 -21.35
C SER A 444 15.05 12.89 -21.16
N ILE A 445 15.52 12.70 -19.95
CA ILE A 445 16.27 11.51 -19.51
C ILE A 445 15.30 10.61 -18.76
N ARG A 446 15.34 9.32 -19.07
CA ARG A 446 14.40 8.32 -18.57
C ARG A 446 15.16 7.09 -18.09
N VAL A 447 15.48 7.08 -16.80
CA VAL A 447 16.12 5.94 -16.15
C VAL A 447 15.05 5.11 -15.47
N ALA A 448 14.96 3.82 -15.83
CA ALA A 448 13.98 2.89 -15.28
C ALA A 448 14.69 1.91 -14.31
N GLY A 449 14.64 0.60 -14.60
CA GLY A 449 15.30 -0.41 -13.79
C GLY A 449 16.82 -0.24 -13.71
N THR A 450 17.36 -0.46 -12.52
CA THR A 450 18.79 -0.58 -12.23
C THR A 450 19.02 -1.84 -11.40
N ALA A 451 20.22 -2.41 -11.46
CA ALA A 451 20.59 -3.59 -10.67
C ALA A 451 22.10 -3.71 -10.49
N PHE A 452 22.54 -4.15 -9.32
CA PHE A 452 23.94 -4.48 -9.05
C PHE A 452 24.29 -5.88 -9.55
N ASP A 453 25.46 -6.03 -10.16
CA ASP A 453 26.06 -7.34 -10.42
C ASP A 453 26.91 -7.83 -9.24
N SER A 454 27.29 -9.11 -9.27
CA SER A 454 28.08 -9.75 -8.19
C SER A 454 29.49 -9.17 -7.99
N ARG A 455 29.89 -8.19 -8.80
CA ARG A 455 31.19 -7.50 -8.73
C ARG A 455 31.02 -6.04 -8.30
N GLY A 456 29.84 -5.65 -7.83
CA GLY A 456 29.52 -4.30 -7.37
C GLY A 456 29.36 -3.28 -8.50
N ASN A 457 29.16 -3.70 -9.76
CA ASN A 457 28.84 -2.77 -10.84
C ASN A 457 27.33 -2.54 -10.90
N LEU A 458 26.90 -1.28 -11.04
CA LEU A 458 25.51 -0.93 -11.24
C LEU A 458 25.18 -0.87 -12.73
N TRP A 459 24.25 -1.72 -13.17
CA TRP A 459 23.65 -1.67 -14.49
C TRP A 459 22.46 -0.71 -14.48
N VAL A 460 22.38 0.16 -15.49
CA VAL A 460 21.43 1.27 -15.55
C VAL A 460 20.74 1.29 -16.91
N THR A 461 19.41 1.24 -16.92
CA THR A 461 18.64 1.39 -18.15
C THR A 461 18.41 2.86 -18.52
N ASN A 462 18.40 3.17 -19.80
CA ASN A 462 18.08 4.47 -20.37
C ASN A 462 17.05 4.26 -21.47
N VAL A 463 15.79 4.61 -21.22
CA VAL A 463 14.68 4.21 -22.10
C VAL A 463 14.67 4.99 -23.41
N GLY A 464 14.55 4.28 -24.54
CA GLY A 464 14.20 4.88 -25.83
C GLY A 464 15.36 5.51 -26.60
N VAL A 465 16.59 5.28 -26.16
CA VAL A 465 17.82 5.76 -26.81
C VAL A 465 18.55 4.61 -27.52
N SER A 466 19.67 4.89 -28.18
CA SER A 466 20.43 3.82 -28.87
C SER A 466 21.14 2.89 -27.86
N SER A 467 21.87 3.47 -26.92
CA SER A 467 22.57 2.73 -25.89
C SER A 467 21.73 2.63 -24.63
N GLU A 468 20.66 1.84 -24.73
CA GLU A 468 19.66 1.67 -23.67
C GLU A 468 20.20 1.06 -22.37
N LEU A 469 21.40 0.48 -22.38
CA LEU A 469 22.03 -0.06 -21.18
C LEU A 469 23.37 0.63 -20.90
N LYS A 470 23.55 1.09 -19.68
CA LYS A 470 24.79 1.66 -19.14
C LYS A 470 25.30 0.80 -17.99
N LYS A 471 26.58 0.91 -17.69
CA LYS A 471 27.22 0.31 -16.53
C LYS A 471 28.06 1.35 -15.81
N LEU A 472 27.80 1.55 -14.53
CA LEU A 472 28.66 2.28 -13.60
C LEU A 472 29.47 1.25 -12.82
N SER A 473 30.79 1.24 -12.99
CA SER A 473 31.65 0.32 -12.25
C SER A 473 31.77 0.71 -10.78
N SER A 474 32.16 -0.24 -9.94
CA SER A 474 32.50 0.03 -8.53
C SER A 474 33.61 1.08 -8.36
N GLY A 475 34.44 1.29 -9.38
CA GLY A 475 35.44 2.38 -9.44
C GLY A 475 34.91 3.70 -9.99
N GLY A 476 33.60 3.85 -10.17
CA GLY A 476 32.95 5.07 -10.66
C GLY A 476 33.09 5.34 -12.16
N GLN A 477 33.50 4.34 -12.96
CA GLN A 477 33.69 4.49 -14.41
C GLN A 477 32.45 4.05 -15.18
N TRP A 478 32.03 4.86 -16.16
CA TRP A 478 30.87 4.56 -16.99
C TRP A 478 31.24 3.84 -18.29
N SER A 479 30.34 2.96 -18.74
CA SER A 479 30.35 2.39 -20.09
C SER A 479 28.92 2.22 -20.61
N SER A 480 28.78 2.10 -21.94
CA SER A 480 27.48 2.04 -22.64
C SER A 480 27.39 0.83 -23.55
N VAL A 481 26.20 0.27 -23.66
CA VAL A 481 25.87 -0.89 -24.50
C VAL A 481 24.69 -0.53 -25.39
N ASP A 482 24.92 -0.60 -26.70
CA ASP A 482 23.88 -0.46 -27.73
C ASP A 482 23.01 -1.72 -27.77
N LEU A 483 21.71 -1.60 -27.51
CA LEU A 483 20.76 -2.73 -27.58
C LEU A 483 19.83 -2.63 -28.81
N SER A 484 20.02 -1.65 -29.69
CA SER A 484 19.15 -1.40 -30.84
C SER A 484 19.04 -2.60 -31.80
N SER A 485 20.05 -3.48 -31.84
CA SER A 485 20.01 -4.73 -32.61
C SER A 485 18.95 -5.73 -32.14
N LEU A 486 18.42 -5.57 -30.92
CA LEU A 486 17.36 -6.41 -30.36
C LEU A 486 15.96 -5.78 -30.51
N THR A 487 15.89 -4.48 -30.81
CA THR A 487 14.65 -3.71 -30.82
C THR A 487 13.92 -3.87 -32.16
N SER A 488 12.76 -4.52 -32.13
CA SER A 488 11.90 -4.71 -33.31
C SER A 488 10.82 -3.62 -33.43
N ASN A 489 10.26 -3.19 -32.31
CA ASN A 489 9.28 -2.12 -32.20
C ASN A 489 9.92 -0.90 -31.54
N GLN A 490 10.16 0.13 -32.35
CA GLN A 490 10.76 1.40 -31.93
C GLN A 490 9.71 2.46 -31.53
N VAL A 491 8.42 2.15 -31.65
CA VAL A 491 7.32 3.08 -31.32
C VAL A 491 6.88 2.88 -29.87
N ALA A 492 6.72 1.63 -29.45
CA ALA A 492 6.27 1.27 -28.10
C ALA A 492 7.43 0.99 -27.15
N ILE A 493 8.33 1.95 -27.01
CA ILE A 493 9.51 1.88 -26.12
C ILE A 493 9.12 1.74 -24.63
N GLY A 494 10.03 1.11 -23.87
CA GLY A 494 9.92 0.94 -22.42
C GLY A 494 10.79 -0.22 -21.93
N LEU A 495 11.54 0.02 -20.85
CA LEU A 495 12.36 -0.97 -20.15
C LEU A 495 11.83 -1.08 -18.72
N THR A 496 11.64 -2.29 -18.22
CA THR A 496 11.06 -2.55 -16.90
C THR A 496 12.15 -2.87 -15.88
N GLU A 497 12.09 -4.05 -15.29
CA GLU A 497 13.07 -4.53 -14.31
C GLU A 497 14.33 -5.04 -14.98
N VAL A 498 15.44 -4.90 -14.26
CA VAL A 498 16.74 -5.46 -14.59
C VAL A 498 17.05 -6.54 -13.55
N ALA A 499 17.45 -7.73 -14.01
CA ALA A 499 17.94 -8.80 -13.17
C ALA A 499 19.31 -9.26 -13.64
N ILE A 500 20.15 -9.67 -12.70
CA ILE A 500 21.49 -10.21 -12.98
C ILE A 500 21.49 -11.71 -12.70
N ASP A 501 21.91 -12.50 -13.69
CA ASP A 501 22.06 -13.93 -13.52
C ASP A 501 23.39 -14.32 -12.85
N ARG A 502 23.51 -15.57 -12.42
CA ARG A 502 24.71 -16.06 -11.69
C ARG A 502 25.98 -16.07 -12.54
N GLY A 503 25.86 -15.96 -13.86
CA GLY A 503 26.96 -15.77 -14.80
C GLY A 503 27.26 -14.30 -15.12
N ASN A 504 26.68 -13.36 -14.36
CA ASN A 504 26.72 -11.91 -14.61
C ASN A 504 26.10 -11.50 -15.96
N GLY A 505 25.17 -12.29 -16.50
CA GLY A 505 24.32 -11.87 -17.60
C GLY A 505 23.23 -10.90 -17.12
N VAL A 506 22.96 -9.86 -17.89
CA VAL A 506 21.95 -8.83 -17.62
C VAL A 506 20.68 -9.18 -18.37
N TRP A 507 19.57 -9.28 -17.65
CA TRP A 507 18.24 -9.56 -18.18
C TRP A 507 17.33 -8.35 -17.96
N ILE A 508 16.66 -7.89 -19.02
CA ILE A 508 15.88 -6.64 -19.00
C ILE A 508 14.51 -6.91 -19.61
N GLY A 509 13.45 -6.70 -18.83
CA GLY A 509 12.09 -6.76 -19.37
C GLY A 509 11.80 -5.52 -20.22
N THR A 510 10.91 -5.67 -21.21
CA THR A 510 10.55 -4.58 -22.12
C THR A 510 9.04 -4.45 -22.28
N ARG A 511 8.58 -3.26 -22.69
CA ARG A 511 7.16 -2.99 -22.90
C ARG A 511 6.57 -3.71 -24.12
N SER A 512 7.36 -3.92 -25.17
CA SER A 512 6.86 -4.46 -26.44
C SER A 512 7.88 -5.25 -27.27
N ASN A 513 9.03 -5.62 -26.69
CA ASN A 513 10.10 -6.36 -27.38
C ASN A 513 10.48 -7.65 -26.64
N GLY A 514 9.66 -8.10 -25.67
CA GLY A 514 9.93 -9.27 -24.86
C GLY A 514 11.00 -9.01 -23.81
N VAL A 515 12.05 -9.85 -23.77
CA VAL A 515 13.16 -9.73 -22.82
C VAL A 515 14.46 -9.56 -23.58
N TYR A 516 15.30 -8.60 -23.16
CA TYR A 516 16.68 -8.49 -23.60
C TYR A 516 17.60 -9.22 -22.63
N ALA A 517 18.52 -10.01 -23.18
CA ALA A 517 19.62 -10.63 -22.46
C ALA A 517 20.95 -10.10 -23.02
N TYR A 518 21.84 -9.69 -22.14
CA TYR A 518 23.17 -9.19 -22.49
C TYR A 518 24.25 -9.84 -21.63
N ASN A 519 25.36 -10.20 -22.23
CA ASN A 519 26.56 -10.61 -21.51
C ASN A 519 27.76 -9.85 -22.06
N GLU A 520 28.47 -9.15 -21.18
CA GLU A 520 29.66 -8.38 -21.53
C GLU A 520 30.80 -9.28 -22.06
N ASN A 521 30.87 -10.54 -21.60
CA ASN A 521 31.85 -11.50 -22.10
C ASN A 521 31.49 -11.89 -23.54
N GLY A 522 32.26 -11.36 -24.49
CA GLY A 522 32.01 -11.55 -25.92
C GLY A 522 30.93 -10.64 -26.50
N ASN A 523 30.44 -9.62 -25.74
CA ASN A 523 29.40 -8.68 -26.18
C ASN A 523 28.16 -9.39 -26.77
N ARG A 524 27.71 -10.44 -26.06
CA ARG A 524 26.65 -11.33 -26.53
C ARG A 524 25.29 -10.70 -26.21
N LYS A 525 24.38 -10.73 -27.19
CA LYS A 525 23.05 -10.12 -27.09
C LYS A 525 22.02 -11.11 -27.60
N LYS A 526 20.87 -11.18 -26.94
CA LYS A 526 19.75 -12.00 -27.38
C LYS A 526 18.43 -11.45 -26.90
N ALA A 527 17.36 -11.70 -27.65
CA ALA A 527 16.00 -11.39 -27.24
C ALA A 527 15.19 -12.67 -27.10
N LEU A 528 14.32 -12.71 -26.08
CA LEU A 528 13.22 -13.68 -25.98
C LEU A 528 11.91 -12.97 -26.33
N ILE A 529 11.12 -13.55 -27.23
CA ILE A 529 9.88 -12.99 -27.77
C ILE A 529 8.77 -14.05 -27.78
N THR A 530 7.58 -13.69 -28.27
CA THR A 530 6.39 -14.56 -28.28
C THR A 530 6.46 -15.69 -29.31
N SER A 531 7.35 -15.60 -30.31
CA SER A 531 7.49 -16.64 -31.33
C SER A 531 8.06 -17.93 -30.73
N PRO A 532 7.53 -19.12 -31.13
CA PRO A 532 8.11 -20.41 -30.76
C PRO A 532 9.58 -20.52 -31.16
N ASN A 533 10.39 -21.20 -30.36
CA ASN A 533 11.85 -21.32 -30.50
C ASN A 533 12.61 -19.99 -30.40
N LEU A 534 11.94 -18.89 -30.07
CA LEU A 534 12.55 -17.58 -29.84
C LEU A 534 12.17 -17.02 -28.47
N GLY A 535 11.75 -17.87 -27.54
CA GLY A 535 11.35 -17.53 -26.18
C GLY A 535 9.96 -18.03 -25.82
N ASN A 536 9.03 -18.08 -26.78
CA ASN A 536 7.62 -18.45 -26.59
C ASN A 536 6.98 -17.76 -25.39
N LEU A 537 7.26 -16.46 -25.24
CA LEU A 537 6.63 -15.65 -24.22
C LEU A 537 5.12 -15.54 -24.48
N PRO A 538 4.28 -15.49 -23.43
CA PRO A 538 2.85 -15.31 -23.62
C PRO A 538 2.48 -13.88 -24.04
N ASP A 539 3.32 -12.89 -23.73
CA ASP A 539 3.18 -11.49 -24.13
C ASP A 539 4.57 -10.85 -24.31
N LEU A 540 4.69 -9.87 -25.21
CA LEU A 540 5.92 -9.08 -25.39
C LEU A 540 6.11 -8.02 -24.30
N ASN A 541 5.05 -7.69 -23.56
CA ASN A 541 5.09 -6.78 -22.43
C ASN A 541 5.50 -7.55 -21.16
N VAL A 542 6.82 -7.57 -20.91
CA VAL A 542 7.42 -8.23 -19.74
C VAL A 542 7.62 -7.19 -18.65
N ARG A 543 6.88 -7.35 -17.54
CA ARG A 543 6.82 -6.37 -16.46
C ARG A 543 7.84 -6.60 -15.36
N THR A 544 8.20 -7.86 -15.14
CA THR A 544 9.09 -8.27 -14.05
C THR A 544 9.94 -9.44 -14.48
N VAL A 545 11.20 -9.43 -14.04
CA VAL A 545 12.22 -10.42 -14.36
C VAL A 545 12.98 -10.71 -13.08
N VAL A 546 13.03 -11.98 -12.67
CA VAL A 546 13.84 -12.39 -11.51
C VAL A 546 14.60 -13.68 -11.81
N VAL A 547 15.83 -13.77 -11.29
CA VAL A 547 16.66 -14.98 -11.37
C VAL A 547 16.61 -15.69 -10.03
N ASP A 548 16.27 -16.98 -10.04
CA ASP A 548 16.14 -17.78 -8.82
C ASP A 548 17.44 -18.50 -8.42
N ALA A 549 17.41 -19.21 -7.28
CA ALA A 549 18.59 -19.91 -6.76
C ALA A 549 19.06 -21.09 -7.64
N SER A 550 18.27 -21.50 -8.64
CA SER A 550 18.64 -22.50 -9.64
C SER A 550 19.11 -21.88 -10.97
N ASN A 551 19.34 -20.56 -11.00
CA ASN A 551 19.68 -19.80 -12.20
C ASN A 551 18.61 -19.88 -13.31
N ARG A 552 17.35 -20.09 -12.93
CA ARG A 552 16.20 -19.98 -13.84
C ARG A 552 15.71 -18.54 -13.86
N VAL A 553 15.24 -18.09 -15.02
CA VAL A 553 14.68 -16.75 -15.19
C VAL A 553 13.17 -16.82 -15.19
N TRP A 554 12.55 -16.23 -14.18
CA TRP A 554 11.10 -16.10 -14.07
C TRP A 554 10.67 -14.80 -14.73
N LEU A 555 9.72 -14.90 -15.65
CA LEU A 555 9.27 -13.81 -16.50
C LEU A 555 7.78 -13.58 -16.28
N GLY A 556 7.44 -12.49 -15.59
CA GLY A 556 6.07 -12.03 -15.44
C GLY A 556 5.70 -11.07 -16.56
N THR A 557 4.59 -11.34 -17.25
CA THR A 557 4.15 -10.57 -18.40
C THR A 557 2.77 -9.96 -18.16
N LYS A 558 2.31 -9.15 -19.13
CA LYS A 558 0.93 -8.67 -19.15
C LYS A 558 -0.11 -9.81 -19.23
N SER A 559 0.24 -10.97 -19.77
CA SER A 559 -0.69 -12.08 -20.03
C SER A 559 -0.15 -13.41 -19.47
N GLY A 560 0.16 -13.45 -18.17
CA GLY A 560 0.67 -14.64 -17.48
C GLY A 560 2.19 -14.66 -17.30
N LEU A 561 2.71 -15.81 -16.84
CA LEU A 561 4.14 -16.01 -16.56
C LEU A 561 4.73 -17.23 -17.28
N VAL A 562 6.04 -17.18 -17.52
CA VAL A 562 6.86 -18.30 -17.99
C VAL A 562 8.23 -18.32 -17.32
N VAL A 563 8.92 -19.46 -17.39
CA VAL A 563 10.25 -19.66 -16.80
C VAL A 563 11.22 -20.16 -17.87
N TYR A 564 12.37 -19.51 -17.99
CA TYR A 564 13.50 -19.98 -18.78
C TYR A 564 14.48 -20.75 -17.88
N SER A 565 14.85 -21.97 -18.26
CA SER A 565 15.47 -22.94 -17.34
C SER A 565 16.96 -22.73 -17.05
N ASN A 566 17.68 -22.01 -17.92
CA ASN A 566 19.13 -21.81 -17.76
C ASN A 566 19.54 -20.42 -18.26
N ALA A 567 19.54 -19.44 -17.36
CA ALA A 567 19.86 -18.05 -17.71
C ALA A 567 21.17 -17.93 -18.50
N SER A 568 22.29 -18.41 -17.95
CA SER A 568 23.60 -18.22 -18.57
C SER A 568 23.76 -18.95 -19.90
N GLY A 569 22.98 -20.00 -20.16
CA GLY A 569 22.97 -20.75 -21.42
C GLY A 569 22.21 -20.07 -22.57
N VAL A 570 21.45 -19.00 -22.31
CA VAL A 570 20.56 -18.39 -23.32
C VAL A 570 21.27 -18.03 -24.61
N PHE A 571 22.52 -17.58 -24.52
CA PHE A 571 23.28 -17.08 -25.67
C PHE A 571 23.80 -18.19 -26.60
N ASP A 572 23.86 -19.44 -26.11
CA ASP A 572 24.31 -20.62 -26.87
C ASP A 572 23.13 -21.44 -27.40
N ASP A 573 21.97 -21.30 -26.77
CA ASP A 573 20.73 -21.91 -27.20
C ASP A 573 20.33 -21.43 -28.60
N GLN A 574 20.05 -22.34 -29.54
CA GLN A 574 19.60 -21.96 -30.88
C GLN A 574 18.08 -21.80 -30.96
N ASN A 575 17.35 -22.43 -30.03
CA ASN A 575 15.89 -22.47 -29.99
C ASN A 575 15.41 -22.22 -28.56
N PRO A 576 15.69 -21.03 -27.98
CA PRO A 576 15.31 -20.74 -26.60
C PRO A 576 13.80 -20.82 -26.43
N GLU A 577 13.39 -21.45 -25.34
CA GLU A 577 11.99 -21.67 -25.03
C GLU A 577 11.77 -21.49 -23.52
N ALA A 578 10.96 -20.49 -23.15
CA ALA A 578 10.45 -20.37 -21.79
C ALA A 578 9.16 -21.18 -21.67
N SER A 579 8.95 -21.82 -20.54
CA SER A 579 7.80 -22.72 -20.32
C SER A 579 6.92 -22.22 -19.19
N PRO A 580 5.59 -22.38 -19.27
CA PRO A 580 4.72 -22.10 -18.14
C PRO A 580 4.99 -23.08 -16.99
N VAL A 581 4.76 -22.63 -15.76
CA VAL A 581 4.69 -23.53 -14.61
C VAL A 581 3.30 -24.16 -14.57
N ILE A 582 3.23 -25.49 -14.63
CA ILE A 582 1.97 -26.24 -14.56
C ILE A 582 1.71 -26.66 -13.11
N ILE A 583 0.52 -26.33 -12.60
CA ILE A 583 0.00 -26.72 -11.29
C ILE A 583 -1.16 -27.71 -11.45
N ASN A 584 -1.44 -28.51 -10.42
CA ASN A 584 -2.54 -29.48 -10.42
C ASN A 584 -2.53 -30.45 -11.61
N ALA A 585 -1.35 -30.81 -12.13
CA ALA A 585 -1.24 -31.70 -13.27
C ALA A 585 -1.71 -33.12 -12.91
N ASN A 586 -2.60 -33.68 -13.74
CA ASN A 586 -2.90 -35.11 -13.71
C ASN A 586 -1.71 -35.92 -14.26
N SER A 587 -1.75 -37.26 -14.13
CA SER A 587 -0.71 -38.19 -14.62
C SER A 587 -0.34 -38.02 -16.10
N ASP A 588 -1.21 -37.37 -16.87
CA ASP A 588 -1.10 -37.20 -18.32
C ASP A 588 -0.61 -35.79 -18.70
N GLY A 589 -0.23 -34.95 -17.73
CA GLY A 589 0.37 -33.62 -17.95
C GLY A 589 -0.63 -32.48 -18.23
N PHE A 590 -1.93 -32.76 -18.16
CA PHE A 590 -2.96 -31.71 -18.20
C PHE A 590 -3.12 -31.13 -16.79
N GLY A 591 -2.72 -29.87 -16.64
CA GLY A 591 -2.87 -29.07 -15.42
C GLY A 591 -3.05 -27.59 -15.77
N ASP A 592 -3.39 -26.78 -14.77
CA ASP A 592 -3.56 -25.34 -14.95
C ASP A 592 -2.21 -24.63 -14.99
N ARG A 593 -2.12 -23.50 -15.69
CA ARG A 593 -0.93 -22.65 -15.66
C ARG A 593 -0.96 -21.84 -14.36
N LEU A 594 0.17 -21.76 -13.66
CA LEU A 594 0.32 -20.87 -12.51
C LEU A 594 -0.03 -19.43 -12.93
N LEU A 595 -0.95 -18.80 -12.19
CA LEU A 595 -1.55 -17.48 -12.49
C LEU A 595 -2.36 -17.35 -13.79
N GLY A 596 -2.53 -18.43 -14.58
CA GLY A 596 -3.27 -18.37 -15.84
C GLY A 596 -2.77 -17.24 -16.75
N ASP A 597 -3.70 -16.39 -17.20
CA ASP A 597 -3.42 -15.22 -18.05
C ASP A 597 -3.43 -13.90 -17.26
N GLN A 598 -3.33 -13.95 -15.92
CA GLN A 598 -3.29 -12.73 -15.10
C GLN A 598 -2.06 -11.88 -15.43
N THR A 599 -2.21 -10.55 -15.38
CA THR A 599 -1.07 -9.64 -15.45
C THR A 599 -0.23 -9.77 -14.17
N VAL A 600 1.05 -10.10 -14.34
CA VAL A 600 2.02 -10.25 -13.25
C VAL A 600 2.88 -8.99 -13.17
N ASN A 601 2.74 -8.24 -12.08
CA ASN A 601 3.43 -6.97 -11.88
C ASN A 601 4.77 -7.14 -11.16
N SER A 602 4.89 -8.13 -10.27
CA SER A 602 6.09 -8.35 -9.48
C SER A 602 6.30 -9.83 -9.18
N ILE A 603 7.55 -10.28 -9.29
CA ILE A 603 8.00 -11.58 -8.78
C ILE A 603 9.20 -11.33 -7.89
N VAL A 604 9.21 -11.91 -6.69
CA VAL A 604 10.37 -11.89 -5.80
C VAL A 604 10.62 -13.27 -5.22
N VAL A 605 11.90 -13.56 -4.96
CA VAL A 605 12.38 -14.81 -4.40
C VAL A 605 12.85 -14.53 -2.97
N ASP A 606 12.36 -15.30 -2.00
CA ASP A 606 12.79 -15.16 -0.61
C ASP A 606 14.03 -16.00 -0.28
N GLY A 607 14.53 -15.88 0.95
CA GLY A 607 15.73 -16.58 1.43
C GLY A 607 15.68 -18.12 1.38
N ALA A 608 14.50 -18.72 1.18
CA ALA A 608 14.32 -20.16 1.02
C ALA A 608 14.07 -20.58 -0.44
N ASP A 609 14.29 -19.66 -1.40
CA ASP A 609 13.98 -19.80 -2.81
C ASP A 609 12.46 -19.97 -3.10
N ASN A 610 11.57 -19.64 -2.17
CA ASN A 610 10.14 -19.62 -2.46
C ASN A 610 9.79 -18.41 -3.33
N LYS A 611 8.65 -18.47 -4.04
CA LYS A 611 8.27 -17.45 -5.01
C LYS A 611 7.03 -16.69 -4.54
N TRP A 612 7.12 -15.36 -4.59
CA TRP A 612 6.04 -14.44 -4.31
C TRP A 612 5.66 -13.71 -5.59
N PHE A 613 4.37 -13.71 -5.92
CA PHE A 613 3.83 -13.12 -7.14
C PHE A 613 2.81 -12.04 -6.80
N GLY A 614 3.04 -10.82 -7.26
CA GLY A 614 2.10 -9.71 -7.21
C GLY A 614 1.38 -9.58 -8.55
N THR A 615 0.05 -9.58 -8.52
CA THR A 615 -0.79 -9.48 -9.73
C THR A 615 -1.52 -8.14 -9.80
N ASP A 616 -2.03 -7.80 -10.99
CA ASP A 616 -2.74 -6.54 -11.19
C ASP A 616 -4.14 -6.51 -10.56
N ASN A 617 -4.77 -7.67 -10.35
CA ASN A 617 -6.16 -7.75 -9.83
C ASN A 617 -6.45 -8.94 -8.90
N GLY A 618 -5.53 -9.89 -8.76
CA GLY A 618 -5.73 -11.13 -8.01
C GLY A 618 -5.06 -11.15 -6.62
N GLY A 619 -4.39 -10.08 -6.22
CA GLY A 619 -3.60 -10.04 -4.99
C GLY A 619 -2.26 -10.76 -5.15
N VAL A 620 -1.86 -11.46 -4.08
CA VAL A 620 -0.55 -12.13 -3.95
C VAL A 620 -0.72 -13.65 -3.97
N ILE A 621 0.16 -14.34 -4.71
CA ILE A 621 0.35 -15.79 -4.58
C ILE A 621 1.75 -16.07 -4.05
N TYR A 622 1.86 -16.99 -3.09
CA TYR A 622 3.10 -17.48 -2.51
C TYR A 622 3.23 -18.99 -2.76
N THR A 623 4.33 -19.42 -3.35
CA THR A 623 4.56 -20.83 -3.73
C THR A 623 5.91 -21.33 -3.28
N ASN A 624 6.10 -22.65 -3.28
CA ASN A 624 7.40 -23.27 -3.07
C ASN A 624 8.42 -22.84 -4.16
N PRO A 625 9.73 -23.16 -4.02
CA PRO A 625 10.65 -23.14 -5.16
C PRO A 625 10.05 -24.02 -6.25
N SER A 626 10.32 -23.94 -7.55
CA SER A 626 9.53 -24.63 -8.60
C SER A 626 8.16 -24.03 -8.90
N GLY A 627 7.45 -23.46 -7.92
CA GLY A 627 6.14 -22.85 -8.11
C GLY A 627 4.98 -23.81 -8.32
N GLN A 628 5.20 -25.12 -8.18
CA GLN A 628 4.16 -26.14 -8.40
C GLN A 628 3.19 -26.27 -7.23
N ASN A 629 3.58 -25.86 -6.02
CA ASN A 629 2.77 -25.94 -4.82
C ASN A 629 2.50 -24.55 -4.26
N THR A 630 1.22 -24.16 -4.21
CA THR A 630 0.78 -22.91 -3.57
C THR A 630 0.79 -23.06 -2.06
N LEU A 631 1.55 -22.20 -1.39
CA LEU A 631 1.71 -22.17 0.07
C LEU A 631 0.69 -21.24 0.71
N ALA A 632 0.44 -20.08 0.10
CA ALA A 632 -0.59 -19.14 0.51
C ALA A 632 -1.08 -18.30 -0.67
N ASN A 633 -2.27 -17.72 -0.50
CA ASN A 633 -2.77 -16.65 -1.35
C ASN A 633 -3.32 -15.55 -0.45
N PHE A 634 -3.08 -14.30 -0.83
CA PHE A 634 -3.57 -13.13 -0.10
C PHE A 634 -4.34 -12.24 -1.06
N SER A 635 -5.55 -11.91 -0.68
CA SER A 635 -6.41 -10.94 -1.33
C SER A 635 -7.02 -10.03 -0.28
N LYS A 636 -7.59 -8.91 -0.71
CA LYS A 636 -8.37 -8.02 0.13
C LYS A 636 -9.49 -8.73 0.89
N GLN A 637 -10.01 -9.84 0.34
CA GLN A 637 -11.11 -10.58 0.94
C GLN A 637 -10.69 -11.52 2.08
N ASN A 638 -9.41 -11.94 2.14
CA ASN A 638 -8.94 -12.94 3.10
C ASN A 638 -7.70 -12.51 3.91
N SER A 639 -7.28 -11.26 3.78
CA SER A 639 -6.06 -10.71 4.36
C SER A 639 -6.21 -9.18 4.52
N PRO A 640 -5.31 -8.51 5.27
CA PRO A 640 -5.37 -7.05 5.45
C PRO A 640 -4.81 -6.27 4.25
N LEU A 641 -4.64 -6.90 3.08
CA LEU A 641 -4.27 -6.19 1.85
C LEU A 641 -5.32 -5.09 1.54
N PRO A 642 -4.93 -3.81 1.42
CA PRO A 642 -5.90 -2.74 1.14
C PRO A 642 -6.44 -2.80 -0.30
N SER A 643 -5.72 -3.47 -1.20
CA SER A 643 -6.09 -3.66 -2.60
C SER A 643 -5.54 -4.97 -3.17
N ASN A 644 -6.26 -5.53 -4.15
CA ASN A 644 -5.81 -6.69 -4.91
C ASN A 644 -4.83 -6.31 -6.03
N ARG A 645 -4.65 -5.02 -6.31
CA ARG A 645 -3.67 -4.54 -7.27
C ARG A 645 -2.32 -4.38 -6.58
N ILE A 646 -1.44 -5.35 -6.82
CA ILE A 646 -0.08 -5.33 -6.28
C ILE A 646 0.82 -4.64 -7.29
N ILE A 647 1.50 -3.58 -6.84
CA ILE A 647 2.44 -2.79 -7.64
C ILE A 647 3.82 -3.43 -7.57
N LYS A 648 4.30 -3.70 -6.36
CA LYS A 648 5.65 -4.23 -6.11
C LYS A 648 5.67 -5.07 -4.84
N ILE A 649 6.44 -6.15 -4.86
CA ILE A 649 6.78 -6.94 -3.67
C ILE A 649 8.30 -6.84 -3.47
N THR A 650 8.72 -6.69 -2.21
CA THR A 650 10.13 -6.87 -1.81
C THR A 650 10.19 -7.69 -0.52
N VAL A 651 11.29 -8.43 -0.36
CA VAL A 651 11.52 -9.31 0.79
C VAL A 651 12.77 -8.84 1.49
N ASP A 652 12.66 -8.60 2.78
CA ASP A 652 13.83 -8.45 3.64
C ASP A 652 14.24 -9.82 4.17
N ASN A 653 15.24 -10.42 3.53
CA ASN A 653 15.73 -11.74 3.90
C ASN A 653 16.29 -11.79 5.33
N SER A 654 16.72 -10.66 5.91
CA SER A 654 17.26 -10.64 7.27
C SER A 654 16.19 -10.85 8.36
N SER A 655 14.97 -10.36 8.11
CA SER A 655 13.83 -10.46 9.05
C SER A 655 12.75 -11.44 8.62
N GLY A 656 12.70 -11.82 7.35
CA GLY A 656 11.61 -12.59 6.75
C GLY A 656 10.33 -11.76 6.51
N LYS A 657 10.38 -10.43 6.67
CA LYS A 657 9.27 -9.54 6.31
C LYS A 657 9.14 -9.44 4.79
N VAL A 658 7.91 -9.56 4.32
CA VAL A 658 7.54 -9.39 2.92
C VAL A 658 6.65 -8.17 2.80
N TYR A 659 7.10 -7.15 2.10
CA TYR A 659 6.38 -5.90 1.91
C TYR A 659 5.57 -5.96 0.62
N PHE A 660 4.28 -5.63 0.71
CA PHE A 660 3.37 -5.53 -0.42
C PHE A 660 3.00 -4.08 -0.65
N ALA A 661 3.57 -3.45 -1.68
CA ALA A 661 3.10 -2.16 -2.17
C ALA A 661 1.89 -2.38 -3.08
N THR A 662 0.80 -1.71 -2.74
CA THR A 662 -0.45 -1.69 -3.51
C THR A 662 -0.72 -0.27 -4.00
N ASP A 663 -1.77 -0.09 -4.81
CA ASP A 663 -2.28 1.25 -5.16
C ASP A 663 -2.99 1.98 -4.01
N LYS A 664 -3.04 1.38 -2.80
CA LYS A 664 -3.64 1.93 -1.58
C LYS A 664 -2.70 1.80 -0.37
N GLY A 665 -1.40 1.96 -0.58
CA GLY A 665 -0.38 1.91 0.48
C GLY A 665 0.29 0.55 0.65
N ILE A 666 1.11 0.44 1.69
CA ILE A 666 1.98 -0.72 1.96
C ILE A 666 1.51 -1.46 3.22
N VAL A 667 1.51 -2.80 3.14
CA VAL A 667 1.43 -3.67 4.32
C VAL A 667 2.56 -4.70 4.26
N ALA A 668 3.05 -5.15 5.42
CA ALA A 668 4.07 -6.17 5.52
C ALA A 668 3.50 -7.46 6.14
N TYR A 669 3.92 -8.61 5.62
CA TYR A 669 3.63 -9.93 6.18
C TYR A 669 4.90 -10.58 6.72
N ASN A 670 4.85 -11.07 7.95
CA ASN A 670 5.93 -11.86 8.52
C ASN A 670 5.83 -13.31 8.03
N SER A 671 6.56 -13.62 6.95
CA SER A 671 6.59 -14.97 6.37
C SER A 671 7.27 -16.01 7.27
N LYS A 672 8.02 -15.51 8.27
CA LYS A 672 8.92 -16.27 9.12
C LYS A 672 9.98 -17.03 8.33
N VAL A 673 10.20 -16.75 7.05
CA VAL A 673 11.28 -17.40 6.28
C VAL A 673 12.63 -16.86 6.73
N ALA A 674 13.60 -17.75 6.92
CA ALA A 674 14.99 -17.41 7.18
C ALA A 674 15.87 -17.92 6.04
N PRO A 675 16.93 -17.19 5.63
CA PRO A 675 17.84 -17.67 4.61
C PRO A 675 18.61 -18.90 5.11
N PHE A 676 19.15 -19.69 4.17
CA PHE A 676 20.08 -20.75 4.53
C PHE A 676 21.39 -20.16 5.06
N GLY A 677 21.94 -20.78 6.10
CA GLY A 677 23.25 -20.41 6.66
C GLY A 677 24.42 -20.89 5.80
N ASP A 678 25.61 -20.35 6.05
CA ASP A 678 26.83 -20.81 5.38
C ASP A 678 27.57 -21.90 6.18
N VAL A 679 27.45 -21.89 7.51
CA VAL A 679 28.21 -22.75 8.44
C VAL A 679 27.30 -23.34 9.51
N LEU A 680 27.48 -24.61 9.87
CA LEU A 680 26.71 -25.24 10.94
C LEU A 680 27.32 -24.94 12.31
N GLY A 681 26.87 -23.84 12.92
CA GLY A 681 27.31 -23.40 14.24
C GLY A 681 26.53 -24.02 15.42
N GLU A 682 26.53 -23.30 16.55
CA GLU A 682 25.69 -23.67 17.70
C GLU A 682 24.21 -23.52 17.36
N VAL A 683 23.39 -24.45 17.82
CA VAL A 683 21.94 -24.45 17.55
C VAL A 683 21.12 -24.29 18.82
N TYR A 684 19.86 -23.91 18.64
CA TYR A 684 18.86 -23.85 19.69
C TYR A 684 17.50 -24.32 19.18
N ALA A 685 16.59 -24.59 20.10
CA ALA A 685 15.22 -24.93 19.79
C ALA A 685 14.26 -24.06 20.60
N TYR A 686 13.16 -23.62 19.99
CA TYR A 686 12.15 -22.80 20.63
C TYR A 686 10.73 -23.12 20.11
N PRO A 687 9.69 -23.02 20.95
CA PRO A 687 9.75 -22.81 22.39
C PRO A 687 10.37 -24.01 23.12
N ASN A 688 11.07 -23.78 24.23
CA ASN A 688 11.72 -24.82 25.02
C ASN A 688 11.73 -24.43 26.51
N PRO A 689 10.95 -25.11 27.39
CA PRO A 689 10.14 -26.30 27.11
C PRO A 689 8.93 -26.01 26.19
N ALA A 690 8.64 -26.93 25.28
CA ALA A 690 7.47 -26.88 24.43
C ALA A 690 6.25 -27.45 25.18
N LEU A 691 5.45 -26.52 25.71
CA LEU A 691 4.20 -26.81 26.40
C LEU A 691 3.09 -27.34 25.46
N LYS A 692 1.99 -27.81 26.06
CA LYS A 692 0.83 -28.41 25.39
C LYS A 692 0.20 -27.51 24.32
N ASN A 693 0.15 -26.20 24.56
CA ASN A 693 -0.43 -25.20 23.65
C ASN A 693 0.45 -24.86 22.45
N HIS A 694 1.74 -25.20 22.47
CA HIS A 694 2.61 -25.02 21.31
C HIS A 694 2.43 -26.19 20.35
N GLU A 695 2.05 -25.95 19.10
CA GLU A 695 1.88 -27.03 18.11
C GLU A 695 3.20 -27.43 17.42
N ILE A 696 4.18 -26.51 17.40
CA ILE A 696 5.47 -26.70 16.72
C ILE A 696 6.65 -26.34 17.62
N VAL A 697 7.82 -26.87 17.27
CA VAL A 697 9.14 -26.48 17.80
C VAL A 697 10.05 -26.19 16.62
N THR A 698 10.66 -25.00 16.61
CA THR A 698 11.61 -24.57 15.59
C THR A 698 13.03 -24.83 16.09
N ILE A 699 13.88 -25.38 15.22
CA ILE A 699 15.31 -25.60 15.43
C ILE A 699 16.07 -24.71 14.47
N ASP A 700 16.98 -23.89 14.99
CA ASP A 700 17.68 -22.86 14.23
C ASP A 700 19.11 -22.62 14.76
N GLY A 701 19.95 -21.98 13.95
CA GLY A 701 21.30 -21.56 14.32
C GLY A 701 21.28 -20.34 15.26
N ARG A 702 22.14 -20.33 16.28
CA ARG A 702 22.27 -19.20 17.21
C ARG A 702 22.84 -17.96 16.50
N ASN A 703 22.54 -16.80 17.06
CA ASN A 703 23.07 -15.50 16.59
C ASN A 703 22.80 -15.24 15.09
N GLY A 704 21.67 -15.72 14.56
CA GLY A 704 21.28 -15.52 13.15
C GLY A 704 22.10 -16.32 12.13
N THR A 705 22.88 -17.31 12.56
CA THR A 705 23.70 -18.12 11.65
C THR A 705 22.88 -19.02 10.74
N HIS A 706 21.66 -19.38 11.15
CA HIS A 706 20.78 -20.31 10.46
C HIS A 706 21.42 -21.67 10.16
N LEU A 707 20.64 -22.60 9.65
CA LEU A 707 21.10 -23.93 9.26
C LEU A 707 21.55 -23.92 7.81
N PRO A 708 22.74 -24.45 7.49
CA PRO A 708 23.18 -24.57 6.10
C PRO A 708 22.31 -25.49 5.28
N LYS A 709 22.23 -25.19 3.99
CA LYS A 709 21.59 -26.08 3.01
C LYS A 709 22.27 -27.46 3.03
N GLY A 710 21.47 -28.52 3.04
CA GLY A 710 21.91 -29.91 3.16
C GLY A 710 22.06 -30.43 4.59
N THR A 711 21.86 -29.59 5.62
CA THR A 711 21.96 -30.05 7.02
C THR A 711 20.95 -31.16 7.31
N ASN A 712 21.44 -32.33 7.70
CA ASN A 712 20.62 -33.43 8.21
C ASN A 712 20.28 -33.18 9.67
N VAL A 713 18.99 -33.26 10.02
CA VAL A 713 18.48 -33.04 11.38
C VAL A 713 17.77 -34.27 11.86
N LYS A 714 18.27 -34.87 12.94
CA LYS A 714 17.71 -36.06 13.59
C LYS A 714 17.27 -35.74 15.00
N ILE A 715 16.03 -36.09 15.33
CA ILE A 715 15.49 -35.98 16.70
C ILE A 715 15.38 -37.39 17.27
N LEU A 716 16.03 -37.61 18.41
CA LEU A 716 16.07 -38.88 19.13
C LEU A 716 15.37 -38.75 20.49
N ASP A 717 14.80 -39.85 21.00
CA ASP A 717 14.43 -39.93 22.42
C ASP A 717 15.66 -40.18 23.31
N VAL A 718 15.49 -40.15 24.64
CA VAL A 718 16.58 -40.42 25.60
C VAL A 718 17.15 -41.85 25.53
N ALA A 719 16.42 -42.79 24.93
CA ALA A 719 16.89 -44.15 24.70
C ALA A 719 17.69 -44.28 23.39
N GLY A 720 17.76 -43.22 22.57
CA GLY A 720 18.47 -43.18 21.30
C GLY A 720 17.64 -43.62 20.10
N ASN A 721 16.32 -43.82 20.25
CA ASN A 721 15.46 -44.17 19.12
C ASN A 721 15.19 -42.95 18.25
N LEU A 722 15.22 -43.12 16.93
CA LEU A 722 14.87 -42.07 15.98
C LEU A 722 13.37 -41.74 16.04
N VAL A 723 13.08 -40.47 16.24
CA VAL A 723 11.72 -39.92 16.38
C VAL A 723 11.32 -39.13 15.13
N PHE A 724 12.25 -38.35 14.58
CA PHE A 724 12.02 -37.51 13.40
C PHE A 724 13.36 -37.30 12.67
N GLU A 725 13.31 -37.20 11.34
CA GLU A 725 14.48 -36.89 10.51
C GLU A 725 14.03 -36.03 9.32
N THR A 726 14.82 -35.01 8.99
CA THR A 726 14.64 -34.16 7.81
C THR A 726 15.99 -33.64 7.32
N ASN A 727 16.03 -33.13 6.08
CA ASN A 727 17.18 -32.40 5.55
C ASN A 727 16.77 -30.96 5.26
N VAL A 728 17.63 -30.02 5.62
CA VAL A 728 17.44 -28.58 5.34
C VAL A 728 17.74 -28.33 3.86
N VAL A 729 16.81 -28.65 2.98
CA VAL A 729 16.96 -28.44 1.54
C VAL A 729 15.78 -27.66 0.97
N GLU A 730 16.06 -26.89 -0.09
CA GLU A 730 15.07 -26.12 -0.85
C GLU A 730 13.90 -27.03 -1.27
N GLY A 731 12.68 -26.57 -1.00
CA GLY A 731 11.45 -27.30 -1.30
C GLY A 731 11.04 -28.35 -0.26
N GLN A 732 11.90 -28.73 0.69
CA GLN A 732 11.53 -29.51 1.88
C GLN A 732 11.29 -28.60 3.09
N GLU A 733 12.25 -27.71 3.39
CA GLU A 733 12.09 -26.70 4.46
C GLU A 733 11.66 -25.36 3.85
N LEU A 734 10.35 -25.15 3.74
CA LEU A 734 9.75 -23.93 3.16
C LEU A 734 9.99 -22.66 3.99
N GLN A 735 10.52 -22.82 5.21
CA GLN A 735 10.91 -21.75 6.12
C GLN A 735 12.42 -21.46 6.05
N GLY A 736 13.14 -22.15 5.14
CA GLY A 736 14.54 -21.95 4.80
C GLY A 736 15.52 -22.58 5.77
N GLY A 737 16.51 -21.82 6.23
CA GLY A 737 17.62 -22.28 7.08
C GLY A 737 17.22 -22.66 8.51
N LYS A 738 16.07 -23.30 8.71
CA LYS A 738 15.59 -23.78 10.01
C LYS A 738 14.64 -24.95 9.82
N VAL A 739 14.51 -25.77 10.85
CA VAL A 739 13.61 -26.93 10.85
C VAL A 739 12.42 -26.66 11.75
N VAL A 740 11.21 -26.88 11.24
CA VAL A 740 9.97 -26.78 12.02
C VAL A 740 9.39 -28.17 12.27
N TRP A 741 9.43 -28.60 13.54
CA TRP A 741 8.93 -29.91 13.95
C TRP A 741 7.56 -29.81 14.64
N ASN A 742 6.59 -30.55 14.13
CA ASN A 742 5.20 -30.58 14.63
C ASN A 742 4.97 -31.51 15.85
N LYS A 743 6.05 -31.86 16.56
CA LYS A 743 6.03 -32.78 17.72
C LYS A 743 5.42 -34.15 17.42
N LYS A 744 5.46 -34.62 16.16
CA LYS A 744 5.04 -35.98 15.79
C LYS A 744 6.23 -36.86 15.48
N ASN A 745 6.11 -38.14 15.80
CA ASN A 745 7.09 -39.14 15.39
C ASN A 745 6.92 -39.54 13.91
N LEU A 746 7.82 -40.38 13.39
CA LEU A 746 7.77 -40.91 12.02
C LEU A 746 6.46 -41.64 11.66
N ALA A 747 5.68 -42.09 12.66
CA ALA A 747 4.36 -42.70 12.46
C ALA A 747 3.19 -41.68 12.50
N GLY A 748 3.47 -40.39 12.63
CA GLY A 748 2.47 -39.32 12.67
C GLY A 748 1.79 -39.10 14.03
N ASN A 749 2.24 -39.80 15.08
CA ASN A 749 1.66 -39.68 16.42
C ASN A 749 2.36 -38.58 17.24
N LYS A 750 1.61 -37.79 18.02
CA LYS A 750 2.19 -36.81 18.96
C LYS A 750 3.11 -37.54 19.94
N VAL A 751 4.31 -37.01 20.15
CA VAL A 751 5.31 -37.60 21.05
C VAL A 751 4.92 -37.45 22.52
N ALA A 752 5.51 -38.27 23.41
CA ALA A 752 5.25 -38.19 24.84
C ALA A 752 5.98 -36.99 25.48
N SER A 753 5.58 -36.61 26.70
CA SER A 753 6.36 -35.67 27.51
C SER A 753 7.73 -36.27 27.84
N GLY A 754 8.80 -35.49 27.72
CA GLY A 754 10.16 -35.98 27.89
C GLY A 754 11.21 -35.07 27.28
N ILE A 755 12.47 -35.50 27.36
CA ILE A 755 13.60 -34.82 26.70
C ILE A 755 13.91 -35.52 25.39
N TYR A 756 14.09 -34.74 24.33
CA TYR A 756 14.49 -35.18 23.01
C TYR A 756 15.83 -34.56 22.66
N ILE A 757 16.72 -35.34 22.02
CA ILE A 757 18.05 -34.91 21.60
C ILE A 757 18.01 -34.63 20.10
N VAL A 758 18.45 -33.44 19.69
CA VAL A 758 18.52 -33.05 18.28
C VAL A 758 19.98 -33.10 17.85
N LEU A 759 20.29 -33.93 16.86
CA LEU A 759 21.60 -34.05 16.24
C LEU A 759 21.54 -33.43 14.85
N LEU A 760 22.50 -32.56 14.55
CA LEU A 760 22.64 -31.93 13.24
C LEU A 760 24.01 -32.23 12.65
N SER A 761 24.06 -32.47 11.34
CA SER A 761 25.30 -32.56 10.57
C SER A 761 25.12 -31.86 9.23
N ASN A 762 26.12 -31.09 8.78
CA ASN A 762 26.11 -30.52 7.43
C ASN A 762 26.20 -31.62 6.35
N ASP A 763 26.05 -31.24 5.07
CA ASP A 763 25.85 -32.19 3.95
C ASP A 763 27.02 -33.19 3.79
N ASP A 764 28.26 -32.74 4.02
CA ASP A 764 29.46 -33.58 3.98
C ASP A 764 29.85 -34.19 5.34
N ALA A 765 29.05 -33.94 6.38
CA ALA A 765 29.24 -34.35 7.77
C ALA A 765 30.56 -33.88 8.42
N SER A 766 31.20 -32.84 7.88
CA SER A 766 32.40 -32.22 8.47
C SER A 766 32.10 -31.40 9.72
N GLU A 767 30.88 -30.86 9.83
CA GLU A 767 30.40 -30.04 10.94
C GLU A 767 29.21 -30.72 11.61
N THR A 768 29.15 -30.64 12.94
CA THR A 768 28.05 -31.23 13.72
C THR A 768 27.64 -30.32 14.86
N SER A 769 26.36 -30.36 15.22
CA SER A 769 25.81 -29.57 16.32
C SER A 769 24.73 -30.36 17.06
N VAL A 770 24.46 -29.98 18.31
CA VAL A 770 23.50 -30.69 19.17
C VAL A 770 22.69 -29.72 20.02
N THR A 771 21.40 -30.00 20.17
CA THR A 771 20.55 -29.33 21.16
C THR A 771 19.57 -30.32 21.80
N LYS A 772 18.80 -29.86 22.78
CA LYS A 772 17.80 -30.66 23.50
C LYS A 772 16.47 -29.93 23.54
N ILE A 773 15.38 -30.66 23.36
CA ILE A 773 14.01 -30.15 23.44
C ILE A 773 13.32 -30.84 24.62
N ALA A 774 12.71 -30.06 25.51
CA ALA A 774 11.82 -30.57 26.53
C ALA A 774 10.36 -30.46 26.07
N ILE A 775 9.63 -31.57 25.99
CA ILE A 775 8.19 -31.60 25.66
C ILE A 775 7.37 -31.81 26.93
N VAL A 776 6.33 -30.99 27.13
CA VAL A 776 5.40 -31.06 28.26
C VAL A 776 3.95 -31.00 27.72
N ASN A 777 3.35 -32.16 27.46
CA ASN A 777 1.98 -32.30 26.91
C ASN A 777 0.89 -32.43 27.98
#